data_AF-A0ABD4JI05-F1
#
_entry.id   AF-A0ABD4JI05-F1
#
_cell.length_a   1.000
_cell.length_b   1.000
_cell.length_c   1.000
_cell.angle_alpha   90.00
_cell.angle_beta   90.00
_cell.angle_gamma   90.00
#
_symmetry.space_group_name_H-M   'P 1'
#
loop_
_entity.id
_entity.type
_entity.pdbx_description
1 polymer ?
#
loop_
_entity_poly.entity_id
_entity_poly.type
_entity_poly.pdbx_seq_one_letter_code
_entity_poly.pdbx_strand_id
1 'polypeptide(L)'
;MCEFLDQFWKHKLFLDKEKVIIADERILAVLVCADEENFDRFIALSEFRQILHSLGLRADVFSIQSAQIGIINALKNAKISKQKLLKNIKLIKDENIISNEKFIKLENFINNLSQELNFNHQTSESKHDFFHDKIEKLNEISKIITDLDKDGFFTQRAQNATQKIKELKFNVALTGVINSGKSSLLNALLGEKLLGTSNVPETVNLTILKHAKEPYANVNFWNEEELKQLEITPDNEHLNLVGSSKKIKKEELKNYTSAKTKISQTVKSVELYENLELLRDNICIIDTPGIDDAVFLREELVRRFMSECDLMVHLMNASQSTTQKDVEFIKNSLKNSHIVCLVVVLTHADLLSQKELSEVIEYTKKSMEKEGLRDVEFFSVSSKRYFEGKDDSGVSEFKEYLYETFFGEDNDKSKLSINAYKMELGAVADEFLRQCKTQLLTLNGSNLELNKNLNDIKEQKLALQNEIKNINETVKFELDKIDVDSLNSQFLLTLKGLANTIKDKVINENAYQKRQGKSDEKRINYIIQSALNDGILNAARLSRNEILRQITSCTDTLNLNFNDLNIKVDSKIFNIGEYLSKQNIVFDYVKICTDISKSLKQKDQSGVLSALDEFLKDKNIINFAKNLAIFEREKFQAQLDENLKTKQEKLSQNEKILSLELKNLNKTSEEFNEKLNQTIKLEAELEGIMKRLKDA
;
A
#
# COMPACT_ATOMS: atom_id res chain seq x y z
N MET A 1 -5.00 14.31 44.24
CA MET A 1 -5.80 13.09 43.99
C MET A 1 -6.26 12.45 45.29
N CYS A 2 -5.35 11.97 46.16
CA CYS A 2 -5.73 11.46 47.49
C CYS A 2 -6.45 12.52 48.32
N GLU A 3 -5.89 13.74 48.36
CA GLU A 3 -6.47 14.89 49.07
C GLU A 3 -7.88 15.27 48.60
N PHE A 4 -8.19 15.11 47.31
CA PHE A 4 -9.55 15.33 46.78
C PHE A 4 -10.53 14.28 47.33
N LEU A 5 -10.16 13.00 47.23
CA LEU A 5 -11.02 11.94 47.72
C LEU A 5 -11.19 12.02 49.23
N ASP A 6 -10.14 12.36 49.98
CA ASP A 6 -10.20 12.51 51.43
C ASP A 6 -11.07 13.72 51.86
N GLN A 7 -11.21 14.73 51.00
CA GLN A 7 -12.08 15.90 51.24
C GLN A 7 -13.56 15.66 50.91
N PHE A 8 -13.87 14.84 49.90
CA PHE A 8 -15.24 14.66 49.39
C PHE A 8 -15.84 13.28 49.66
N TRP A 9 -15.05 12.31 50.11
CA TRP A 9 -15.48 10.93 50.39
C TRP A 9 -14.86 10.41 51.70
N LYS A 10 -15.66 9.89 52.64
CA LYS A 10 -15.12 9.27 53.88
C LYS A 10 -14.49 7.90 53.64
N HIS A 11 -14.91 7.19 52.59
CA HIS A 11 -14.39 5.87 52.23
C HIS A 11 -13.71 5.89 50.87
N LYS A 12 -12.40 5.72 50.88
CA LYS A 12 -11.57 5.64 49.69
C LYS A 12 -11.49 4.21 49.17
N LEU A 13 -11.91 4.00 47.94
CA LEU A 13 -11.75 2.72 47.26
C LEU A 13 -10.37 2.62 46.60
N PHE A 14 -9.88 1.41 46.35
CA PHE A 14 -8.64 1.21 45.61
C PHE A 14 -8.90 1.50 44.12
N LEU A 15 -8.42 2.64 43.65
CA LEU A 15 -8.73 3.15 42.32
C LEU A 15 -7.49 3.15 41.43
N ASP A 16 -7.72 2.86 40.15
CA ASP A 16 -6.71 3.00 39.11
C ASP A 16 -6.31 4.47 38.96
N LYS A 17 -5.04 4.76 39.24
CA LYS A 17 -4.48 6.13 39.21
C LYS A 17 -4.11 6.58 37.80
N GLU A 18 -4.11 5.70 36.80
CA GLU A 18 -3.78 6.04 35.41
C GLU A 18 -5.01 6.25 34.54
N LYS A 19 -6.20 5.95 35.06
CA LYS A 19 -7.45 6.16 34.33
C LYS A 19 -7.59 7.63 33.93
N VAL A 20 -8.05 7.85 32.70
CA VAL A 20 -8.34 9.17 32.12
C VAL A 20 -9.76 9.10 31.55
N ILE A 21 -10.61 10.07 31.90
CA ILE A 21 -11.95 10.21 31.31
C ILE A 21 -12.00 11.55 30.58
N ILE A 22 -12.40 11.51 29.31
CA ILE A 22 -12.57 12.68 28.45
C ILE A 22 -14.02 12.67 27.99
N ALA A 23 -14.77 13.72 28.34
CA ALA A 23 -16.15 13.95 27.90
C ALA A 23 -16.44 15.45 27.93
N ASP A 24 -17.66 15.86 27.52
CA ASP A 24 -18.13 17.25 27.60
C ASP A 24 -18.01 17.78 29.04
N GLU A 25 -17.44 18.97 29.21
CA GLU A 25 -17.18 19.59 30.52
C GLU A 25 -18.45 19.78 31.36
N ARG A 26 -19.64 19.82 30.75
CA ARG A 26 -20.92 19.84 31.46
C ARG A 26 -21.15 18.51 32.16
N ILE A 27 -20.96 17.40 31.46
CA ILE A 27 -21.09 16.04 32.02
C ILE A 27 -20.06 15.84 33.14
N LEU A 28 -18.83 16.28 32.89
CA LEU A 28 -17.75 16.15 33.85
C LEU A 28 -17.98 17.01 35.10
N ALA A 29 -18.53 18.21 34.96
CA ALA A 29 -18.90 19.06 36.10
C ALA A 29 -19.94 18.37 37.00
N VAL A 30 -20.95 17.71 36.42
CA VAL A 30 -21.94 16.94 37.18
C VAL A 30 -21.27 15.81 37.97
N LEU A 31 -20.33 15.08 37.35
CA LEU A 31 -19.61 13.98 38.00
C LEU A 31 -18.63 14.46 39.09
N VAL A 32 -17.92 15.56 38.87
CA VAL A 32 -17.00 16.15 39.87
C VAL A 32 -17.76 16.67 41.09
N CYS A 33 -19.00 17.15 40.88
CA CYS A 33 -19.86 17.63 41.95
C CYS A 33 -20.51 16.51 42.79
N ALA A 34 -20.42 15.25 42.38
CA ALA A 34 -20.94 14.13 43.17
C ALA A 34 -20.04 13.86 44.39
N ASP A 35 -20.61 13.74 45.58
CA ASP A 35 -19.92 13.38 46.81
C ASP A 35 -20.79 12.47 47.67
N GLU A 36 -20.28 12.09 48.85
CA GLU A 36 -21.03 11.24 49.77
C GLU A 36 -22.37 11.84 50.22
N GLU A 37 -22.48 13.16 50.36
CA GLU A 37 -23.69 13.84 50.84
C GLU A 37 -24.80 13.90 49.81
N ASN A 38 -24.45 14.02 48.52
CA ASN A 38 -25.42 14.15 47.44
C ASN A 38 -25.55 12.91 46.55
N PHE A 39 -24.70 11.89 46.71
CA PHE A 39 -24.69 10.68 45.88
C PHE A 39 -26.07 10.04 45.72
N ASP A 40 -26.82 9.83 46.81
CA ASP A 40 -28.15 9.19 46.76
C ASP A 40 -29.16 10.02 45.96
N ARG A 41 -29.03 11.35 45.96
CA ARG A 41 -29.88 12.24 45.15
C ARG A 41 -29.52 12.16 43.69
N PHE A 42 -28.22 12.13 43.37
CA PHE A 42 -27.75 11.99 41.99
C PHE A 42 -28.13 10.63 41.40
N ILE A 43 -27.98 9.54 42.16
CA ILE A 43 -28.28 8.18 41.66
C ILE A 43 -29.77 7.94 41.42
N ALA A 44 -30.65 8.66 42.14
CA ALA A 44 -32.09 8.59 41.97
C ALA A 44 -32.55 9.14 40.61
N LEU A 45 -31.80 10.10 40.03
CA LEU A 45 -32.11 10.72 38.75
C LEU A 45 -31.87 9.75 37.59
N SER A 46 -32.84 9.66 36.67
CA SER A 46 -32.71 8.86 35.43
C SER A 46 -31.59 9.38 34.54
N GLU A 47 -31.49 10.71 34.45
CA GLU A 47 -30.58 11.45 33.58
C GLU A 47 -29.12 11.21 34.02
N PHE A 48 -28.88 11.20 35.33
CA PHE A 48 -27.54 10.91 35.87
C PHE A 48 -27.12 9.46 35.62
N ARG A 49 -28.05 8.51 35.71
CA ARG A 49 -27.77 7.11 35.37
C ARG A 49 -27.48 6.93 33.87
N GLN A 50 -28.16 7.69 33.01
CA GLN A 50 -27.86 7.71 31.57
C GLN A 50 -26.47 8.28 31.27
N ILE A 51 -26.06 9.34 31.98
CA ILE A 51 -24.70 9.89 31.91
C ILE A 51 -23.64 8.85 32.28
N LEU A 52 -23.85 8.09 33.35
CA LEU A 52 -22.91 7.03 33.74
C LEU A 52 -22.84 5.95 32.65
N HIS A 53 -24.00 5.54 32.11
CA HIS A 53 -24.05 4.53 31.05
C HIS A 53 -23.37 4.99 29.75
N SER A 54 -23.52 6.25 29.34
CA SER A 54 -22.87 6.78 28.13
C SER A 54 -21.34 6.81 28.25
N LEU A 55 -20.82 6.88 29.48
CA LEU A 55 -19.39 6.80 29.80
C LEU A 55 -18.91 5.38 30.12
N GLY A 56 -19.78 4.36 29.99
CA GLY A 56 -19.47 2.97 30.33
C GLY A 56 -19.24 2.72 31.83
N LEU A 57 -19.78 3.58 32.69
CA LEU A 57 -19.65 3.52 34.14
C LEU A 57 -20.88 2.88 34.78
N ARG A 58 -20.68 2.19 35.91
CA ARG A 58 -21.79 1.63 36.70
C ARG A 58 -22.32 2.68 37.69
N ALA A 59 -23.56 2.50 38.11
CA ALA A 59 -24.22 3.32 39.13
C ALA A 59 -23.77 2.95 40.56
N ASP A 60 -22.46 2.97 40.80
CA ASP A 60 -21.85 2.67 42.10
C ASP A 60 -20.81 3.72 42.50
N VAL A 61 -20.53 3.80 43.80
CA VAL A 61 -19.55 4.74 44.37
C VAL A 61 -18.16 4.56 43.76
N PHE A 62 -17.77 3.30 43.47
CA PHE A 62 -16.49 2.98 42.84
C PHE A 62 -16.33 3.67 41.48
N SER A 63 -17.34 3.57 40.62
CA SER A 63 -17.29 4.06 39.26
C SER A 63 -17.26 5.59 39.22
N ILE A 64 -17.95 6.26 40.16
CA ILE A 64 -17.91 7.72 40.29
C ILE A 64 -16.55 8.19 40.81
N GLN A 65 -16.02 7.60 41.89
CA GLN A 65 -14.69 7.97 42.38
C GLN A 65 -13.60 7.70 41.31
N SER A 66 -13.74 6.60 40.57
CA SER A 66 -12.88 6.24 39.44
C SER A 66 -12.98 7.28 38.31
N ALA A 67 -14.19 7.78 38.04
CA ALA A 67 -14.41 8.82 37.06
C ALA A 67 -13.83 10.17 37.49
N GLN A 68 -13.99 10.54 38.75
CA GLN A 68 -13.44 11.77 39.32
C GLN A 68 -11.90 11.78 39.27
N ILE A 69 -11.24 10.67 39.62
CA ILE A 69 -9.80 10.52 39.39
C ILE A 69 -9.49 10.67 37.89
N GLY A 70 -10.26 10.01 37.03
CA GLY A 70 -10.10 10.11 35.58
C GLY A 70 -10.18 11.53 35.03
N ILE A 71 -11.08 12.34 35.59
CA ILE A 71 -11.25 13.75 35.24
C ILE A 71 -10.08 14.59 35.77
N ILE A 72 -9.64 14.35 37.01
CA ILE A 72 -8.46 15.04 37.58
C ILE A 72 -7.20 14.74 36.75
N ASN A 73 -7.01 13.50 36.31
CA ASN A 73 -5.91 13.12 35.44
C ASN A 73 -6.02 13.75 34.05
N ALA A 74 -7.22 13.82 33.50
CA ALA A 74 -7.47 14.49 32.24
C ALA A 74 -7.21 16.01 32.34
N LEU A 75 -7.55 16.66 33.47
CA LEU A 75 -7.17 18.05 33.76
C LEU A 75 -5.65 18.22 33.91
N LYS A 76 -4.96 17.32 34.64
CA LYS A 76 -3.49 17.36 34.80
C LYS A 76 -2.76 17.22 33.46
N ASN A 77 -3.29 16.41 32.56
CA ASN A 77 -2.74 16.18 31.23
C ASN A 77 -3.24 17.19 30.17
N ALA A 78 -3.89 18.29 30.59
CA ALA A 78 -4.46 19.32 29.71
C ALA A 78 -5.40 18.78 28.61
N LYS A 79 -6.10 17.66 28.87
CA LYS A 79 -7.05 17.05 27.92
C LYS A 79 -8.47 17.61 28.02
N ILE A 80 -8.74 18.46 29.01
CA ILE A 80 -10.04 19.09 29.27
C ILE A 80 -9.80 20.53 29.75
N SER A 81 -10.66 21.47 29.33
CA SER A 81 -10.55 22.87 29.72
C SER A 81 -10.93 23.10 31.20
N LYS A 82 -9.95 23.57 31.98
CA LYS A 82 -10.13 23.98 33.39
C LYS A 82 -11.17 25.09 33.54
N GLN A 83 -11.13 26.09 32.66
CA GLN A 83 -12.01 27.26 32.72
C GLN A 83 -13.46 26.87 32.44
N LYS A 84 -13.71 26.04 31.42
CA LYS A 84 -15.06 25.53 31.10
C LYS A 84 -15.60 24.66 32.22
N LEU A 85 -14.78 23.78 32.80
CA LEU A 85 -15.19 22.96 33.94
C LEU A 85 -15.61 23.84 35.13
N LEU A 86 -14.81 24.86 35.48
CA LEU A 86 -15.15 25.80 36.56
C LEU A 86 -16.42 26.61 36.25
N LYS A 87 -16.58 27.09 35.00
CA LYS A 87 -17.80 27.78 34.54
C LYS A 87 -19.04 26.89 34.72
N ASN A 88 -18.95 25.61 34.36
CA ASN A 88 -20.05 24.66 34.51
C ASN A 88 -20.32 24.29 35.98
N ILE A 89 -19.28 24.12 36.82
CA ILE A 89 -19.45 23.90 38.26
C ILE A 89 -20.10 25.13 38.90
N LYS A 90 -19.75 26.35 38.47
CA LYS A 90 -20.39 27.59 38.93
C LYS A 90 -21.87 27.63 38.57
N LEU A 91 -22.23 27.19 37.35
CA LEU A 91 -23.64 27.07 36.94
C LEU A 91 -24.41 26.09 37.83
N ILE A 92 -23.83 24.93 38.16
CA ILE A 92 -24.43 23.95 39.09
C ILE A 92 -24.64 24.55 40.49
N LYS A 93 -23.72 25.42 40.95
CA LYS A 93 -23.84 26.16 42.21
C LYS A 93 -24.94 27.23 42.15
N ASP A 94 -25.00 28.00 41.06
CA ASP A 94 -25.99 29.06 40.89
C ASP A 94 -27.43 28.49 40.81
N GLU A 95 -27.59 27.26 40.34
CA GLU A 95 -28.84 26.46 40.38
C GLU A 95 -29.11 25.78 41.75
N ASN A 96 -28.31 26.07 42.78
CA ASN A 96 -28.42 25.52 44.14
C ASN A 96 -28.32 23.98 44.25
N ILE A 97 -27.68 23.31 43.29
CA ILE A 97 -27.46 21.85 43.34
C ILE A 97 -26.31 21.51 44.30
N ILE A 98 -25.31 22.39 44.41
CA ILE A 98 -24.21 22.30 45.38
C ILE A 98 -24.14 23.57 46.24
N SER A 99 -23.61 23.45 47.46
CA SER A 99 -23.43 24.59 48.36
C SER A 99 -22.30 25.53 47.91
N ASN A 100 -22.38 26.81 48.28
CA ASN A 100 -21.32 27.78 47.99
C ASN A 100 -19.98 27.39 48.64
N GLU A 101 -20.01 26.76 49.82
CA GLU A 101 -18.82 26.25 50.49
C GLU A 101 -18.15 25.12 49.68
N LYS A 102 -18.96 24.23 49.10
CA LYS A 102 -18.48 23.14 48.24
C LYS A 102 -17.89 23.66 46.93
N PHE A 103 -18.53 24.66 46.32
CA PHE A 103 -17.99 25.35 45.15
C PHE A 103 -16.59 25.92 45.42
N ILE A 104 -16.41 26.66 46.53
CA ILE A 104 -15.12 27.24 46.91
C ILE A 104 -14.05 26.15 47.12
N LYS A 105 -14.41 25.02 47.73
CA LYS A 105 -13.48 23.87 47.91
C LYS A 105 -13.04 23.29 46.56
N LEU A 106 -13.98 23.06 45.64
CA LEU A 106 -13.71 22.54 44.30
C LEU A 106 -12.89 23.54 43.46
N GLU A 107 -13.24 24.82 43.51
CA GLU A 107 -12.53 25.90 42.81
C GLU A 107 -11.09 26.01 43.30
N ASN A 108 -10.87 26.02 44.62
CA ASN A 108 -9.53 26.04 45.20
C ASN A 108 -8.72 24.80 44.83
N PHE A 109 -9.31 23.61 44.88
CA PHE A 109 -8.63 22.38 44.49
C PHE A 109 -8.22 22.40 43.01
N ILE A 110 -9.15 22.75 42.12
CA ILE A 110 -8.90 22.82 40.67
C ILE A 110 -7.88 23.92 40.34
N ASN A 111 -7.89 25.03 41.09
CA ASN A 111 -6.89 26.09 40.94
C ASN A 111 -5.51 25.70 41.46
N ASN A 112 -5.42 24.90 42.51
CA ASN A 112 -4.15 24.41 43.05
C ASN A 112 -3.52 23.31 42.18
N LEU A 113 -4.30 22.54 41.42
CA LEU A 113 -3.77 21.57 40.44
C LEU A 113 -2.80 22.20 39.42
N SER A 114 -2.92 23.51 39.15
CA SER A 114 -2.03 24.26 38.26
C SER A 114 -0.65 24.60 38.86
N GLN A 115 -0.49 24.66 40.18
CA GLN A 115 0.81 25.03 40.77
C GLN A 115 1.86 23.92 40.65
N GLU A 116 1.46 22.65 40.53
CA GLU A 116 2.38 21.54 40.24
C GLU A 116 2.84 21.49 38.77
N LEU A 117 2.15 22.18 37.84
CA LEU A 117 2.43 22.14 36.39
C LEU A 117 3.37 23.28 35.93
N ASN A 118 3.58 24.31 36.75
CA ASN A 118 4.33 25.51 36.35
C ASN A 118 5.86 25.39 36.44
N PHE A 119 6.43 24.22 36.76
CA PHE A 119 7.89 24.06 36.86
C PHE A 119 8.60 23.67 35.55
N ASN A 120 7.90 23.36 34.46
CA ASN A 120 8.54 22.87 33.23
C ASN A 120 8.13 23.53 31.90
N HIS A 121 7.43 24.67 31.91
CA HIS A 121 7.28 25.48 30.69
C HIS A 121 7.42 26.96 31.00
N GLN A 122 8.67 27.39 31.20
CA GLN A 122 9.09 28.74 30.82
C GLN A 122 9.64 28.69 29.39
N THR A 123 8.72 28.70 28.43
CA THR A 123 8.94 29.41 27.16
C THR A 123 7.65 30.14 26.86
N SER A 124 7.73 31.45 26.91
CA SER A 124 6.72 32.39 26.41
C SER A 124 6.66 32.32 24.88
N GLU A 125 6.17 31.19 24.36
CA GLU A 125 5.74 31.05 22.97
C GLU A 125 4.28 30.54 22.98
N SER A 126 3.50 31.13 22.09
CA SER A 126 2.05 31.35 22.16
C SER A 126 1.17 30.12 22.36
N LYS A 127 0.15 30.25 23.22
CA LYS A 127 -1.05 29.37 23.27
C LYS A 127 -1.90 29.38 21.97
N HIS A 128 -1.44 30.08 20.93
CA HIS A 128 -2.26 30.52 19.79
C HIS A 128 -2.15 29.65 18.53
N ASP A 129 -1.45 28.50 18.56
CA ASP A 129 -1.09 27.74 17.34
C ASP A 129 -1.65 26.30 17.27
N PHE A 130 -2.65 25.96 18.10
CA PHE A 130 -3.19 24.58 18.16
C PHE A 130 -3.73 24.09 16.81
N PHE A 131 -4.52 24.93 16.13
CA PHE A 131 -5.10 24.58 14.83
C PHE A 131 -4.02 24.32 13.77
N HIS A 132 -3.03 25.20 13.67
CA HIS A 132 -1.96 25.12 12.69
C HIS A 132 -1.01 23.96 12.97
N ASP A 133 -0.61 23.71 14.23
CA ASP A 133 0.22 22.54 14.61
C ASP A 133 -0.47 21.22 14.22
N LYS A 134 -1.79 21.12 14.44
CA LYS A 134 -2.55 19.92 14.05
C LYS A 134 -2.66 19.78 12.54
N ILE A 135 -2.92 20.87 11.82
CA ILE A 135 -2.97 20.86 10.36
C ILE A 135 -1.60 20.54 9.76
N GLU A 136 -0.51 21.05 10.32
CA GLU A 136 0.84 20.77 9.86
C GLU A 136 1.15 19.27 9.97
N LYS A 137 0.86 18.65 11.12
CA LYS A 137 0.99 17.19 11.31
C LYS A 137 0.15 16.39 10.31
N LEU A 138 -1.08 16.83 10.02
CA LEU A 138 -1.93 16.18 9.02
C LEU A 138 -1.43 16.40 7.58
N ASN A 139 -0.87 17.57 7.29
CA ASN A 139 -0.24 17.88 6.00
C ASN A 139 1.03 17.05 5.77
N GLU A 140 1.82 16.80 6.81
CA GLU A 140 2.95 15.87 6.74
C GLU A 140 2.47 14.46 6.39
N ILE A 141 1.39 13.98 7.03
CA ILE A 141 0.79 12.68 6.71
C ILE A 141 0.28 12.64 5.28
N SER A 142 -0.42 13.69 4.84
CA SER A 142 -0.87 13.86 3.45
C SER A 142 0.31 13.74 2.48
N LYS A 143 1.43 14.41 2.77
CA LYS A 143 2.63 14.36 1.95
C LYS A 143 3.25 12.96 1.87
N ILE A 144 3.30 12.23 2.98
CA ILE A 144 3.79 10.84 2.97
C ILE A 144 2.89 9.98 2.06
N ILE A 145 1.56 10.14 2.13
CA ILE A 145 0.63 9.42 1.25
C ILE A 145 0.91 9.76 -0.22
N THR A 146 1.13 11.04 -0.57
CA THR A 146 1.44 11.44 -1.94
C THR A 146 2.77 10.88 -2.44
N ASP A 147 3.79 10.86 -1.57
CA ASP A 147 5.12 10.35 -1.92
C ASP A 147 5.10 8.82 -2.16
N LEU A 148 4.25 8.09 -1.44
CA LEU A 148 4.10 6.64 -1.56
C LEU A 148 3.37 6.21 -2.85
N ASP A 149 2.34 6.96 -3.24
CA ASP A 149 1.49 6.63 -4.40
C ASP A 149 1.97 7.27 -5.72
N LYS A 150 2.99 8.15 -5.68
CA LYS A 150 3.65 8.76 -6.85
C LYS A 150 2.67 9.33 -7.89
N ASP A 151 1.80 10.24 -7.44
CA ASP A 151 0.77 10.91 -8.26
C ASP A 151 -0.37 10.01 -8.75
N GLY A 152 -0.60 8.89 -8.08
CA GLY A 152 -1.74 8.00 -8.32
C GLY A 152 -3.10 8.51 -7.79
N PHE A 153 -4.05 7.59 -7.70
CA PHE A 153 -5.43 7.87 -7.25
C PHE A 153 -5.49 8.36 -5.80
N PHE A 154 -4.68 7.81 -4.90
CA PHE A 154 -4.67 8.18 -3.49
C PHE A 154 -4.03 9.55 -3.29
N THR A 155 -3.04 9.88 -4.12
CA THR A 155 -2.42 11.21 -4.16
C THR A 155 -3.46 12.30 -4.41
N GLN A 156 -4.29 12.13 -5.44
CA GLN A 156 -5.34 13.10 -5.76
C GLN A 156 -6.35 13.26 -4.63
N ARG A 157 -6.74 12.17 -3.97
CA ARG A 157 -7.67 12.23 -2.84
C ARG A 157 -7.07 12.92 -1.62
N ALA A 158 -5.82 12.63 -1.28
CA ALA A 158 -5.11 13.31 -0.19
C ALA A 158 -4.94 14.82 -0.47
N GLN A 159 -4.62 15.18 -1.73
CA GLN A 159 -4.55 16.57 -2.16
C GLN A 159 -5.91 17.27 -2.06
N ASN A 160 -7.00 16.64 -2.48
CA ASN A 160 -8.35 17.19 -2.35
C ASN A 160 -8.73 17.43 -0.87
N ALA A 161 -8.42 16.48 0.01
CA ALA A 161 -8.63 16.64 1.45
C ALA A 161 -7.83 17.84 2.01
N THR A 162 -6.59 17.97 1.55
CA THR A 162 -5.69 19.10 1.92
C THR A 162 -6.19 20.44 1.35
N GLN A 163 -6.80 20.44 0.17
CA GLN A 163 -7.38 21.63 -0.43
C GLN A 163 -8.62 22.09 0.34
N LYS A 164 -9.51 21.17 0.74
CA LYS A 164 -10.71 21.50 1.53
C LYS A 164 -10.37 22.22 2.83
N ILE A 165 -9.33 21.77 3.55
CA ILE A 165 -8.92 22.43 4.80
C ILE A 165 -8.27 23.80 4.52
N LYS A 166 -7.50 23.93 3.43
CA LYS A 166 -6.91 25.21 3.00
C LYS A 166 -7.95 26.23 2.52
N GLU A 167 -9.12 25.78 2.06
CA GLU A 167 -10.22 26.62 1.61
C GLU A 167 -11.25 26.88 2.72
N LEU A 168 -11.03 26.34 3.93
CA LEU A 168 -11.88 26.59 5.09
C LEU A 168 -11.90 28.10 5.38
N LYS A 169 -13.09 28.68 5.48
CA LYS A 169 -13.30 30.10 5.76
C LYS A 169 -13.90 30.28 7.14
N PHE A 170 -13.46 31.33 7.83
CA PHE A 170 -14.02 31.76 9.11
C PHE A 170 -14.73 33.10 8.91
N ASN A 171 -16.05 33.11 8.98
CA ASN A 171 -16.87 34.27 8.69
C ASN A 171 -17.27 35.02 9.96
N VAL A 172 -16.87 36.28 10.06
CA VAL A 172 -17.20 37.21 11.15
C VAL A 172 -18.18 38.26 10.64
N ALA A 173 -19.39 38.33 11.19
CA ALA A 173 -20.31 39.43 10.91
C ALA A 173 -20.15 40.56 11.92
N LEU A 174 -19.89 41.77 11.44
CA LEU A 174 -19.99 42.99 12.23
C LEU A 174 -21.36 43.62 12.03
N THR A 175 -22.11 43.79 13.12
CA THR A 175 -23.49 44.27 13.12
C THR A 175 -23.68 45.40 14.14
N GLY A 176 -24.78 46.14 14.04
CA GLY A 176 -25.11 47.23 14.96
C GLY A 176 -25.92 48.34 14.28
N VAL A 177 -26.51 49.24 15.05
CA VAL A 177 -27.26 50.39 14.52
C VAL A 177 -26.33 51.35 13.75
N ILE A 178 -26.90 52.28 12.97
CA ILE A 178 -26.12 53.36 12.34
C ILE A 178 -25.43 54.18 13.44
N ASN A 179 -24.19 54.63 13.21
CA ASN A 179 -23.35 55.35 14.18
C ASN A 179 -22.91 54.57 15.45
N SER A 180 -23.09 53.24 15.47
CA SER A 180 -22.53 52.36 16.52
C SER A 180 -21.00 52.24 16.50
N GLY A 181 -20.32 52.78 15.48
CA GLY A 181 -18.86 52.73 15.37
C GLY A 181 -18.30 51.56 14.56
N LYS A 182 -19.12 50.82 13.78
CA LYS A 182 -18.69 49.68 12.93
C LYS A 182 -17.46 49.97 12.08
N SER A 183 -17.56 50.92 11.15
CA SER A 183 -16.46 51.27 10.26
C SER A 183 -15.24 51.82 11.00
N SER A 184 -15.43 52.43 12.17
CA SER A 184 -14.33 52.90 13.03
C SER A 184 -13.60 51.77 13.75
N LEU A 185 -14.34 50.76 14.26
CA LEU A 185 -13.74 49.55 14.82
C LEU A 185 -13.03 48.76 13.73
N LEU A 186 -13.66 48.63 12.56
CA LEU A 186 -13.09 47.93 11.42
C LEU A 186 -11.76 48.56 11.03
N ASN A 187 -11.71 49.89 10.84
CA ASN A 187 -10.45 50.60 10.58
C ASN A 187 -9.39 50.35 11.67
N ALA A 188 -9.78 50.33 12.95
CA ALA A 188 -8.86 50.01 14.04
C ALA A 188 -8.36 48.54 13.97
N LEU A 189 -9.22 47.59 13.62
CA LEU A 189 -8.85 46.20 13.38
C LEU A 189 -7.86 46.08 12.22
N LEU A 190 -8.11 46.80 11.12
CA LEU A 190 -7.21 46.85 9.95
C LEU A 190 -5.89 47.59 10.24
N GLY A 191 -5.84 48.44 11.26
CA GLY A 191 -4.68 49.30 11.55
C GLY A 191 -4.56 50.52 10.63
N GLU A 192 -5.50 50.72 9.70
CA GLU A 192 -5.52 51.83 8.77
C GLU A 192 -6.93 52.39 8.55
N LYS A 193 -7.03 53.67 8.15
CA LYS A 193 -8.31 54.36 7.92
C LYS A 193 -8.78 54.14 6.48
N LEU A 194 -9.34 52.96 6.23
CA LEU A 194 -9.71 52.48 4.90
C LEU A 194 -11.16 52.82 4.54
N LEU A 195 -12.09 52.53 5.45
CA LEU A 195 -13.52 52.76 5.29
C LEU A 195 -13.90 54.19 5.71
N GLY A 196 -14.90 54.76 5.03
CA GLY A 196 -15.45 56.08 5.36
C GLY A 196 -16.00 56.10 6.80
N THR A 197 -15.50 57.01 7.64
CA THR A 197 -15.94 57.20 9.03
C THR A 197 -16.88 58.40 9.18
N SER A 198 -17.52 58.86 8.10
CA SER A 198 -18.35 60.06 8.12
C SER A 198 -19.73 59.78 8.74
N ASN A 199 -20.30 60.75 9.45
CA ASN A 199 -21.59 60.65 10.15
C ASN A 199 -22.80 60.70 9.19
N VAL A 200 -22.58 60.56 7.88
CA VAL A 200 -23.59 60.46 6.82
C VAL A 200 -23.62 58.99 6.37
N PRO A 201 -24.78 58.35 6.14
CA PRO A 201 -24.83 56.93 5.78
C PRO A 201 -24.10 56.68 4.44
N GLU A 202 -22.82 56.31 4.49
CA GLU A 202 -21.99 56.09 3.31
C GLU A 202 -21.94 54.61 2.87
N THR A 203 -22.34 53.66 3.72
CA THR A 203 -22.32 52.22 3.42
C THR A 203 -23.70 51.73 3.00
N VAL A 204 -24.02 51.89 1.72
CA VAL A 204 -25.24 51.34 1.10
C VAL A 204 -25.11 49.83 0.84
N ASN A 205 -23.87 49.34 0.75
CA ASN A 205 -23.54 48.03 0.19
C ASN A 205 -22.76 47.17 1.20
N LEU A 206 -23.02 45.86 1.18
CA LEU A 206 -22.30 44.89 1.99
C LEU A 206 -20.80 44.90 1.65
N THR A 207 -19.94 45.01 2.65
CA THR A 207 -18.48 44.99 2.46
C THR A 207 -17.88 43.74 3.10
N ILE A 208 -17.09 43.00 2.34
CA ILE A 208 -16.44 41.75 2.78
C ILE A 208 -14.94 41.94 2.71
N LEU A 209 -14.24 41.81 3.82
CA LEU A 209 -12.79 41.88 3.89
C LEU A 209 -12.20 40.49 3.84
N LYS A 210 -11.23 40.29 2.97
CA LYS A 210 -10.51 39.04 2.72
C LYS A 210 -9.01 39.32 2.65
N HIS A 211 -8.21 38.29 2.81
CA HIS A 211 -6.76 38.41 2.68
C HIS A 211 -6.28 38.31 1.23
N ALA A 212 -5.34 39.17 0.85
CA ALA A 212 -4.49 38.98 -0.32
C ALA A 212 -3.11 39.62 -0.12
N LYS A 213 -2.09 39.06 -0.79
CA LYS A 213 -0.73 39.64 -0.77
C LYS A 213 -0.69 41.03 -1.39
N GLU A 214 -1.41 41.22 -2.49
CA GLU A 214 -1.53 42.51 -3.18
C GLU A 214 -2.95 43.06 -2.97
N PRO A 215 -3.11 44.27 -2.41
CA PRO A 215 -4.42 44.84 -2.16
C PRO A 215 -5.22 45.15 -3.44
N TYR A 216 -6.51 44.82 -3.44
CA TYR A 216 -7.45 45.18 -4.50
C TYR A 216 -8.90 45.13 -4.00
N ALA A 217 -9.85 45.62 -4.80
CA ALA A 217 -11.27 45.47 -4.52
C ALA A 217 -11.99 44.80 -5.70
N ASN A 218 -12.95 43.93 -5.41
CA ASN A 218 -13.91 43.40 -6.38
C ASN A 218 -15.29 43.97 -6.09
N VAL A 219 -15.87 44.64 -7.07
CA VAL A 219 -17.24 45.16 -7.01
C VAL A 219 -18.16 44.17 -7.70
N ASN A 220 -19.14 43.64 -6.95
CA ASN A 220 -20.13 42.71 -7.46
C ASN A 220 -21.44 43.46 -7.68
N PHE A 221 -22.01 43.36 -8.87
CA PHE A 221 -23.25 44.03 -9.23
C PHE A 221 -24.45 43.07 -9.10
N TRP A 222 -25.62 43.63 -8.84
CA TRP A 222 -26.88 42.88 -8.85
C TRP A 222 -27.14 42.27 -10.23
N ASN A 223 -27.79 41.11 -10.28
CA ASN A 223 -28.27 40.55 -11.54
C ASN A 223 -29.61 41.18 -11.97
N GLU A 224 -30.06 40.89 -13.20
CA GLU A 224 -31.30 41.49 -13.73
C GLU A 224 -32.55 41.14 -12.92
N GLU A 225 -32.62 39.92 -12.36
CA GLU A 225 -33.76 39.46 -11.57
C GLU A 225 -33.83 40.17 -10.22
N GLU A 226 -32.69 40.31 -9.55
CA GLU A 226 -32.51 41.03 -8.29
C GLU A 226 -32.83 42.52 -8.46
N LEU A 227 -32.38 43.15 -9.56
CA LEU A 227 -32.69 44.56 -9.85
C LEU A 227 -34.19 44.79 -10.07
N LYS A 228 -34.88 43.87 -10.76
CA LYS A 228 -36.34 43.94 -10.95
C LYS A 228 -37.09 43.85 -9.63
N GLN A 229 -36.65 42.98 -8.72
CA GLN A 229 -37.23 42.88 -7.37
C GLN A 229 -36.98 44.13 -6.53
N LEU A 230 -35.86 44.80 -6.74
CA LEU A 230 -35.48 46.05 -6.06
C LEU A 230 -36.15 47.29 -6.62
N GLU A 231 -36.88 47.19 -7.74
CA GLU A 231 -37.43 48.33 -8.51
C GLU A 231 -36.35 49.35 -8.92
N ILE A 232 -35.09 48.90 -9.06
CA ILE A 232 -33.96 49.75 -9.46
C ILE A 232 -33.76 49.59 -10.97
N THR A 233 -33.90 50.67 -11.71
CA THR A 233 -33.54 50.73 -13.13
C THR A 233 -32.07 51.16 -13.27
N PRO A 234 -31.17 50.28 -13.77
CA PRO A 234 -29.79 50.66 -14.03
C PRO A 234 -29.73 51.70 -15.16
N ASP A 235 -28.85 52.69 -15.02
CA ASP A 235 -28.60 53.68 -16.09
C ASP A 235 -28.03 52.98 -17.35
N ASN A 236 -28.33 53.51 -18.55
CA ASN A 236 -27.90 52.96 -19.85
C ASN A 236 -26.38 52.69 -19.95
N GLU A 237 -25.56 53.49 -19.25
CA GLU A 237 -24.09 53.34 -19.22
C GLU A 237 -23.60 52.17 -18.33
N HIS A 238 -24.47 51.62 -17.49
CA HIS A 238 -24.11 50.61 -16.48
C HIS A 238 -24.81 49.25 -16.68
N LEU A 239 -25.64 49.10 -17.72
CA LEU A 239 -26.27 47.80 -18.05
C LEU A 239 -25.25 46.67 -18.27
N ASN A 240 -24.10 46.97 -18.88
CA ASN A 240 -23.05 45.98 -19.12
C ASN A 240 -22.38 45.47 -17.82
N LEU A 241 -22.62 46.12 -16.68
CA LEU A 241 -22.08 45.71 -15.39
C LEU A 241 -23.05 44.81 -14.61
N VAL A 242 -24.32 44.76 -14.99
CA VAL A 242 -25.37 43.96 -14.31
C VAL A 242 -24.99 42.48 -14.34
N GLY A 243 -25.01 41.82 -13.18
CA GLY A 243 -24.63 40.42 -13.00
C GLY A 243 -23.13 40.12 -13.14
N SER A 244 -22.28 41.14 -13.28
CA SER A 244 -20.83 40.97 -13.41
C SER A 244 -20.07 41.29 -12.12
N SER A 245 -18.79 40.92 -12.09
CA SER A 245 -17.83 41.33 -11.05
C SER A 245 -16.68 42.11 -11.68
N LYS A 246 -16.32 43.25 -11.11
CA LYS A 246 -15.24 44.12 -11.61
C LYS A 246 -14.13 44.26 -10.59
N LYS A 247 -12.91 43.87 -10.97
CA LYS A 247 -11.69 44.14 -10.20
C LYS A 247 -11.28 45.60 -10.39
N ILE A 248 -11.13 46.33 -9.29
CA ILE A 248 -10.74 47.75 -9.25
C ILE A 248 -9.58 47.96 -8.28
N LYS A 249 -8.91 49.11 -8.43
CA LYS A 249 -7.95 49.59 -7.43
C LYS A 249 -8.67 50.17 -6.22
N LYS A 250 -8.00 50.15 -5.07
CA LYS A 250 -8.52 50.63 -3.78
C LYS A 250 -8.95 52.10 -3.82
N GLU A 251 -8.25 52.96 -4.57
CA GLU A 251 -8.60 54.39 -4.64
C GLU A 251 -9.94 54.63 -5.36
N GLU A 252 -10.33 53.74 -6.27
CA GLU A 252 -11.57 53.84 -7.03
C GLU A 252 -12.80 53.38 -6.23
N LEU A 253 -12.61 52.76 -5.06
CA LEU A 253 -13.67 52.21 -4.23
C LEU A 253 -14.77 53.24 -3.94
N LYS A 254 -14.37 54.48 -3.64
CA LYS A 254 -15.28 55.59 -3.31
C LYS A 254 -16.28 55.90 -4.43
N ASN A 255 -15.95 55.58 -5.67
CA ASN A 255 -16.85 55.80 -6.81
C ASN A 255 -18.04 54.82 -6.80
N TYR A 256 -17.86 53.63 -6.22
CA TYR A 256 -18.85 52.55 -6.20
C TYR A 256 -19.58 52.41 -4.87
N THR A 257 -19.03 52.90 -3.77
CA THR A 257 -19.63 52.78 -2.43
C THR A 257 -20.36 54.04 -1.96
N SER A 258 -20.00 55.22 -2.46
CA SER A 258 -20.59 56.48 -2.01
C SER A 258 -22.06 56.59 -2.40
N ALA A 259 -22.94 56.84 -1.41
CA ALA A 259 -24.36 57.10 -1.64
C ALA A 259 -24.64 58.30 -2.57
N LYS A 260 -23.62 59.13 -2.86
CA LYS A 260 -23.71 60.25 -3.80
C LYS A 260 -23.64 59.81 -5.27
N THR A 261 -23.16 58.61 -5.58
CA THR A 261 -23.04 58.11 -6.96
C THR A 261 -24.21 57.18 -7.29
N LYS A 262 -24.83 57.37 -8.46
CA LYS A 262 -25.95 56.52 -8.92
C LYS A 262 -25.56 55.05 -9.08
N ILE A 263 -24.31 54.80 -9.47
CA ILE A 263 -23.76 53.44 -9.64
C ILE A 263 -23.75 52.64 -8.33
N SER A 264 -23.73 53.29 -7.15
CA SER A 264 -23.75 52.59 -5.87
C SER A 264 -25.01 51.75 -5.66
N GLN A 265 -26.13 52.12 -6.28
CA GLN A 265 -27.41 51.40 -6.19
C GLN A 265 -27.43 50.09 -6.99
N THR A 266 -26.59 49.99 -8.03
CA THR A 266 -26.46 48.77 -8.84
C THR A 266 -25.42 47.80 -8.28
N VAL A 267 -24.68 48.21 -7.26
CA VAL A 267 -23.69 47.38 -6.57
C VAL A 267 -24.37 46.56 -5.47
N LYS A 268 -24.12 45.26 -5.49
CA LYS A 268 -24.60 44.28 -4.51
C LYS A 268 -23.69 44.17 -3.30
N SER A 269 -22.40 44.00 -3.56
CA SER A 269 -21.38 43.87 -2.53
C SER A 269 -20.02 44.31 -3.03
N VAL A 270 -19.14 44.65 -2.09
CA VAL A 270 -17.73 44.91 -2.36
C VAL A 270 -16.90 43.92 -1.56
N GLU A 271 -15.99 43.22 -2.24
CA GLU A 271 -14.96 42.43 -1.58
C GLU A 271 -13.64 43.21 -1.59
N LEU A 272 -13.14 43.55 -0.40
CA LEU A 272 -11.85 44.20 -0.19
C LEU A 272 -10.82 43.14 0.16
N TYR A 273 -9.78 43.05 -0.65
CA TYR A 273 -8.67 42.15 -0.43
C TYR A 273 -7.48 42.95 0.09
N GLU A 274 -7.02 42.63 1.29
CA GLU A 274 -5.98 43.39 2.00
C GLU A 274 -4.90 42.47 2.58
N ASN A 275 -3.68 42.98 2.74
CA ASN A 275 -2.58 42.22 3.34
C ASN A 275 -2.53 42.45 4.85
N LEU A 276 -3.48 41.85 5.56
CA LEU A 276 -3.63 42.01 7.00
C LEU A 276 -3.47 40.69 7.73
N GLU A 277 -2.76 40.74 8.84
CA GLU A 277 -2.51 39.58 9.68
C GLU A 277 -3.81 38.94 10.16
N LEU A 278 -4.76 39.75 10.67
CA LEU A 278 -6.08 39.28 11.12
C LEU A 278 -6.89 38.52 10.06
N LEU A 279 -6.66 38.81 8.78
CA LEU A 279 -7.37 38.16 7.67
C LEU A 279 -6.62 36.92 7.14
N ARG A 280 -5.37 36.69 7.60
CA ARG A 280 -4.63 35.47 7.31
C ARG A 280 -5.47 34.27 7.79
N ASP A 281 -5.22 33.13 7.16
CA ASP A 281 -5.95 31.87 7.45
C ASP A 281 -7.45 31.95 7.11
N ASN A 282 -7.79 32.73 6.08
CA ASN A 282 -9.13 32.87 5.49
C ASN A 282 -10.23 33.36 6.44
N ILE A 283 -9.86 34.19 7.42
CA ILE A 283 -10.86 34.98 8.16
C ILE A 283 -11.46 36.02 7.20
N CYS A 284 -12.79 36.00 7.09
CA CYS A 284 -13.57 36.93 6.30
C CYS A 284 -14.38 37.81 7.24
N ILE A 285 -14.16 39.12 7.22
CA ILE A 285 -14.93 40.07 8.03
C ILE A 285 -16.00 40.70 7.15
N ILE A 286 -17.25 40.56 7.54
CA ILE A 286 -18.42 41.02 6.82
C ILE A 286 -18.97 42.25 7.55
N ASP A 287 -18.82 43.43 6.97
CA ASP A 287 -19.45 44.66 7.45
C ASP A 287 -20.88 44.73 6.91
N THR A 288 -21.84 44.66 7.83
CA THR A 288 -23.26 44.71 7.48
C THR A 288 -23.77 46.16 7.48
N PRO A 289 -24.63 46.55 6.51
CA PRO A 289 -25.36 47.80 6.59
C PRO A 289 -26.11 47.95 7.93
N GLY A 290 -26.30 49.17 8.40
CA GLY A 290 -26.97 49.43 9.68
C GLY A 290 -28.39 48.85 9.71
N ILE A 291 -28.81 48.37 10.87
CA ILE A 291 -30.12 47.72 11.15
C ILE A 291 -31.32 48.63 10.78
N ASP A 292 -31.10 49.94 10.68
CA ASP A 292 -32.13 50.96 10.40
C ASP A 292 -32.34 51.26 8.90
N ASP A 293 -31.72 50.50 8.00
CA ASP A 293 -31.82 50.72 6.55
C ASP A 293 -33.17 50.21 6.00
N ALA A 294 -33.95 51.10 5.38
CA ALA A 294 -35.38 50.91 5.08
C ALA A 294 -35.70 49.95 3.91
N VAL A 295 -34.72 49.17 3.42
CA VAL A 295 -34.86 48.35 2.20
C VAL A 295 -34.94 46.86 2.55
N PHE A 296 -36.14 46.28 2.43
CA PHE A 296 -36.47 44.88 2.74
C PHE A 296 -35.54 43.82 2.10
N LEU A 297 -35.10 44.02 0.85
CA LEU A 297 -34.16 43.09 0.17
C LEU A 297 -32.73 43.12 0.74
N ARG A 298 -32.32 44.20 1.42
CA ARG A 298 -31.03 44.25 2.14
C ARG A 298 -31.08 43.40 3.41
N GLU A 299 -32.25 43.30 4.03
CA GLU A 299 -32.48 42.43 5.18
C GLU A 299 -32.31 40.95 4.79
N GLU A 300 -32.83 40.52 3.64
CA GLU A 300 -32.66 39.15 3.15
C GLU A 300 -31.18 38.83 2.85
N LEU A 301 -30.45 39.79 2.30
CA LEU A 301 -29.02 39.63 2.01
C LEU A 301 -28.23 39.48 3.31
N VAL A 302 -28.44 40.37 4.28
CA VAL A 302 -27.85 40.25 5.62
C VAL A 302 -28.22 38.90 6.25
N ARG A 303 -29.49 38.47 6.18
CA ARG A 303 -29.93 37.15 6.69
C ARG A 303 -29.17 35.98 6.05
N ARG A 304 -28.96 35.99 4.73
CA ARG A 304 -28.18 34.95 4.03
C ARG A 304 -26.72 34.93 4.52
N PHE A 305 -26.08 36.08 4.66
CA PHE A 305 -24.71 36.14 5.20
C PHE A 305 -24.65 35.68 6.66
N MET A 306 -25.61 36.08 7.49
CA MET A 306 -25.70 35.66 8.90
C MET A 306 -25.89 34.14 9.04
N SER A 307 -26.45 33.46 8.04
CA SER A 307 -26.57 31.99 8.05
C SER A 307 -25.23 31.26 7.89
N GLU A 308 -24.26 31.88 7.23
CA GLU A 308 -22.90 31.34 7.01
C GLU A 308 -21.87 31.90 8.01
N CYS A 309 -22.31 32.71 8.98
CA CYS A 309 -21.44 33.34 9.97
C CYS A 309 -21.11 32.40 11.12
N ASP A 310 -19.82 32.33 11.45
CA ASP A 310 -19.32 31.54 12.58
C ASP A 310 -19.35 32.36 13.87
N LEU A 311 -19.14 33.68 13.74
CA LEU A 311 -19.11 34.64 14.85
C LEU A 311 -19.91 35.88 14.49
N MET A 312 -20.80 36.29 15.39
CA MET A 312 -21.49 37.57 15.32
C MET A 312 -20.88 38.54 16.33
N VAL A 313 -20.43 39.69 15.84
CA VAL A 313 -19.95 40.80 16.66
C VAL A 313 -20.96 41.93 16.54
N HIS A 314 -21.62 42.26 17.64
CA HIS A 314 -22.64 43.29 17.68
C HIS A 314 -22.11 44.53 18.40
N LEU A 315 -22.03 45.65 17.69
CA LEU A 315 -21.48 46.89 18.20
C LEU A 315 -22.58 47.79 18.74
N MET A 316 -22.36 48.31 19.95
CA MET A 316 -23.25 49.27 20.60
C MET A 316 -22.42 50.45 21.09
N ASN A 317 -22.98 51.66 21.07
CA ASN A 317 -22.31 52.79 21.72
C ASN A 317 -22.41 52.61 23.24
N ALA A 318 -21.31 52.75 23.98
CA ALA A 318 -21.30 52.60 25.43
C ALA A 318 -22.26 53.56 26.15
N SER A 319 -22.49 54.76 25.61
CA SER A 319 -23.44 55.73 26.18
C SER A 319 -24.91 55.44 25.84
N GLN A 320 -25.17 54.53 24.90
CA GLN A 320 -26.51 54.18 24.38
C GLN A 320 -26.62 52.66 24.17
N SER A 321 -26.28 51.89 25.20
CA SER A 321 -26.29 50.42 25.15
C SER A 321 -27.69 49.83 25.29
N THR A 322 -27.91 48.67 24.67
CA THR A 322 -29.12 47.85 24.82
C THR A 322 -30.42 48.54 24.40
N THR A 323 -30.46 49.12 23.19
CA THR A 323 -31.72 49.62 22.65
C THR A 323 -32.67 48.46 22.30
N GLN A 324 -33.98 48.71 22.26
CA GLN A 324 -34.96 47.68 21.88
C GLN A 324 -34.68 47.09 20.48
N LYS A 325 -34.22 47.93 19.54
CA LYS A 325 -33.84 47.52 18.19
C LYS A 325 -32.65 46.55 18.19
N ASP A 326 -31.65 46.80 19.02
CA ASP A 326 -30.47 45.93 19.12
C ASP A 326 -30.86 44.53 19.61
N VAL A 327 -31.64 44.46 20.69
CA VAL A 327 -32.09 43.19 21.28
C VAL A 327 -32.94 42.41 20.28
N GLU A 328 -33.87 43.08 19.59
CA GLU A 328 -34.72 42.46 18.59
C GLU A 328 -33.91 41.94 17.39
N PHE A 329 -32.93 42.72 16.92
CA PHE A 329 -32.04 42.31 15.83
C PHE A 329 -31.18 41.10 16.20
N ILE A 330 -30.56 41.10 17.38
CA ILE A 330 -29.78 39.96 17.87
C ILE A 330 -30.66 38.72 17.93
N LYS A 331 -31.85 38.81 18.54
CA LYS A 331 -32.80 37.69 18.62
C LYS A 331 -33.20 37.18 17.25
N ASN A 332 -33.53 38.07 16.32
CA ASN A 332 -33.95 37.69 14.97
C ASN A 332 -32.80 37.12 14.14
N SER A 333 -31.55 37.53 14.40
CA SER A 333 -30.35 37.01 13.75
C SER A 333 -29.94 35.64 14.31
N LEU A 334 -30.17 35.40 15.60
CA LEU A 334 -29.92 34.10 16.23
C LEU A 334 -31.02 33.06 15.92
N LYS A 335 -32.27 33.52 15.73
CA LYS A 335 -33.37 32.65 15.29
C LYS A 335 -33.11 32.20 13.84
N ASN A 336 -32.73 30.93 13.69
CA ASN A 336 -32.46 30.24 12.42
C ASN A 336 -31.05 30.43 11.82
N SER A 337 -30.06 30.85 12.62
CA SER A 337 -28.66 30.88 12.17
C SER A 337 -27.82 29.78 12.85
N HIS A 338 -26.72 29.41 12.20
CA HIS A 338 -25.69 28.55 12.76
C HIS A 338 -24.68 29.32 13.62
N ILE A 339 -25.00 30.55 14.05
CA ILE A 339 -24.09 31.42 14.79
C ILE A 339 -23.67 30.72 16.07
N VAL A 340 -22.40 30.35 16.13
CA VAL A 340 -21.81 29.56 17.22
C VAL A 340 -21.50 30.44 18.42
N CYS A 341 -21.18 31.72 18.19
CA CYS A 341 -20.76 32.65 19.23
C CYS A 341 -21.26 34.08 18.96
N LEU A 342 -21.76 34.74 20.03
CA LEU A 342 -22.16 36.15 20.02
C LEU A 342 -21.22 36.96 20.91
N VAL A 343 -20.67 38.03 20.36
CA VAL A 343 -19.84 39.00 21.06
C VAL A 343 -20.48 40.37 20.98
N VAL A 344 -20.57 41.07 22.10
CA VAL A 344 -21.03 42.45 22.17
C VAL A 344 -19.84 43.36 22.41
N VAL A 345 -19.68 44.36 21.55
CA VAL A 345 -18.59 45.33 21.61
C VAL A 345 -19.15 46.72 21.89
N LEU A 346 -18.86 47.24 23.08
CA LEU A 346 -19.19 48.60 23.48
C LEU A 346 -18.14 49.57 22.94
N THR A 347 -18.52 50.34 21.93
CA THR A 347 -17.66 51.34 21.29
C THR A 347 -17.69 52.68 22.02
N HIS A 348 -16.74 53.56 21.69
CA HIS A 348 -16.59 54.90 22.30
C HIS A 348 -16.33 54.85 23.82
N ALA A 349 -15.63 53.80 24.28
CA ALA A 349 -15.29 53.64 25.69
C ALA A 349 -14.48 54.80 26.28
N ASP A 350 -13.85 55.63 25.44
CA ASP A 350 -13.11 56.83 25.86
C ASP A 350 -13.99 57.96 26.41
N LEU A 351 -15.31 57.91 26.16
CA LEU A 351 -16.26 58.91 26.67
C LEU A 351 -16.71 58.66 28.10
N LEU A 352 -16.42 57.48 28.65
CA LEU A 352 -16.84 57.05 29.98
C LEU A 352 -15.62 56.82 30.88
N SER A 353 -15.80 57.06 32.17
CA SER A 353 -14.82 56.61 33.16
C SER A 353 -14.86 55.09 33.32
N GLN A 354 -13.78 54.50 33.84
CA GLN A 354 -13.67 53.05 33.99
C GLN A 354 -14.73 52.45 34.94
N LYS A 355 -15.19 53.23 35.92
CA LYS A 355 -16.31 52.85 36.80
C LYS A 355 -17.63 52.82 36.05
N GLU A 356 -17.96 53.89 35.32
CA GLU A 356 -19.19 53.97 34.53
C GLU A 356 -19.23 52.89 33.45
N LEU A 357 -18.11 52.62 32.79
CA LEU A 357 -18.02 51.56 31.78
C LEU A 357 -18.32 50.18 32.38
N SER A 358 -17.83 49.91 33.60
CA SER A 358 -18.11 48.66 34.31
C SER A 358 -19.60 48.53 34.64
N GLU A 359 -20.24 49.62 35.10
CA GLU A 359 -21.67 49.66 35.38
C GLU A 359 -22.51 49.45 34.12
N VAL A 360 -22.11 50.05 32.99
CA VAL A 360 -22.77 49.87 31.69
C VAL A 360 -22.66 48.42 31.20
N ILE A 361 -21.49 47.79 31.32
CA ILE A 361 -21.31 46.37 30.96
C ILE A 361 -22.23 45.49 31.81
N GLU A 362 -22.29 45.72 33.12
CA GLU A 362 -23.13 44.92 34.03
C GLU A 362 -24.62 45.12 33.73
N TYR A 363 -25.05 46.36 33.45
CA TYR A 363 -26.41 46.66 33.02
C TYR A 363 -26.76 45.95 31.70
N THR A 364 -25.89 46.06 30.70
CA THR A 364 -26.06 45.45 29.37
C THR A 364 -26.18 43.94 29.51
N LYS A 365 -25.31 43.32 30.31
CA LYS A 365 -25.32 41.89 30.58
C LYS A 365 -26.64 41.43 31.22
N LYS A 366 -27.09 42.10 32.29
CA LYS A 366 -28.36 41.78 32.95
C LYS A 366 -29.56 41.96 32.01
N SER A 367 -29.52 42.97 31.15
CA SER A 367 -30.59 43.24 30.18
C SER A 367 -30.66 42.15 29.11
N MET A 368 -29.52 41.75 28.55
CA MET A 368 -29.44 40.65 27.57
C MET A 368 -29.85 39.29 28.18
N GLU A 369 -29.43 39.01 29.41
CA GLU A 369 -29.80 37.78 30.14
C GLU A 369 -31.32 37.68 30.38
N LYS A 370 -31.98 38.78 30.76
CA LYS A 370 -33.46 38.84 30.91
C LYS A 370 -34.18 38.48 29.62
N GLU A 371 -33.59 38.86 28.50
CA GLU A 371 -34.13 38.64 27.16
C GLU A 371 -33.84 37.23 26.63
N GLY A 372 -33.14 36.38 27.40
CA GLY A 372 -32.85 34.99 27.08
C GLY A 372 -31.55 34.78 26.30
N LEU A 373 -30.73 35.83 26.14
CA LEU A 373 -29.42 35.76 25.50
C LEU A 373 -28.38 35.40 26.57
N ARG A 374 -27.96 34.13 26.60
CA ARG A 374 -26.92 33.60 27.50
C ARG A 374 -25.64 33.35 26.71
N ASP A 375 -24.50 33.27 27.40
CA ASP A 375 -23.17 33.02 26.80
C ASP A 375 -22.71 34.10 25.79
N VAL A 376 -22.93 35.36 26.15
CA VAL A 376 -22.43 36.53 25.39
C VAL A 376 -21.15 37.05 26.02
N GLU A 377 -20.11 37.20 25.20
CA GLU A 377 -18.86 37.85 25.61
C GLU A 377 -18.93 39.36 25.38
N PHE A 378 -18.35 40.16 26.28
CA PHE A 378 -18.43 41.62 26.25
C PHE A 378 -17.04 42.24 26.19
N PHE A 379 -16.85 43.16 25.25
CA PHE A 379 -15.64 43.97 25.11
C PHE A 379 -15.98 45.44 25.11
N SER A 380 -15.08 46.25 25.64
CA SER A 380 -15.16 47.71 25.54
C SER A 380 -13.99 48.23 24.71
N VAL A 381 -14.27 48.96 23.65
CA VAL A 381 -13.26 49.40 22.68
C VAL A 381 -13.33 50.89 22.41
N SER A 382 -12.17 51.50 22.16
CA SER A 382 -12.03 52.85 21.64
C SER A 382 -11.06 52.87 20.46
N SER A 383 -11.61 52.91 19.25
CA SER A 383 -10.84 53.08 18.01
C SER A 383 -9.98 54.34 18.04
N LYS A 384 -10.45 55.42 18.69
CA LYS A 384 -9.69 56.66 18.81
C LYS A 384 -8.40 56.46 19.62
N ARG A 385 -8.50 55.82 20.78
CA ARG A 385 -7.34 55.52 21.65
C ARG A 385 -6.36 54.56 20.97
N TYR A 386 -6.87 53.60 20.20
CA TYR A 386 -6.03 52.70 19.41
C TYR A 386 -5.16 53.46 18.39
N PHE A 387 -5.75 54.37 17.61
CA PHE A 387 -4.98 55.20 16.66
C PHE A 387 -4.07 56.25 17.33
N GLU A 388 -4.34 56.61 18.59
CA GLU A 388 -3.44 57.42 19.42
C GLU A 388 -2.26 56.59 19.98
N GLY A 389 -2.22 55.27 19.75
CA GLY A 389 -1.16 54.38 20.22
C GLY A 389 -1.26 54.05 21.71
N LYS A 390 -2.46 54.12 22.30
CA LYS A 390 -2.67 53.76 23.71
C LYS A 390 -3.05 52.29 23.84
N ASP A 391 -2.38 51.59 24.76
CA ASP A 391 -2.57 50.16 24.99
C ASP A 391 -3.96 49.81 25.57
N ASP A 392 -4.58 50.73 26.30
CA ASP A 392 -5.90 50.52 26.94
C ASP A 392 -7.09 50.85 26.03
N SER A 393 -6.93 50.52 24.74
CA SER A 393 -7.95 50.77 23.72
C SER A 393 -8.99 49.66 23.61
N GLY A 394 -8.76 48.47 24.16
CA GLY A 394 -9.65 47.32 24.03
C GLY A 394 -9.53 46.56 22.71
N VAL A 395 -8.88 47.15 21.70
CA VAL A 395 -8.82 46.60 20.33
C VAL A 395 -7.84 45.43 20.26
N SER A 396 -6.72 45.50 20.98
CA SER A 396 -5.73 44.42 21.04
C SER A 396 -6.29 43.19 21.73
N GLU A 397 -6.96 43.35 22.89
CA GLU A 397 -7.60 42.23 23.58
C GLU A 397 -8.70 41.59 22.71
N PHE A 398 -9.47 42.42 21.99
CA PHE A 398 -10.49 41.91 21.07
C PHE A 398 -9.88 41.15 19.88
N LYS A 399 -8.73 41.60 19.34
CA LYS A 399 -8.01 40.86 18.28
C LYS A 399 -7.54 39.49 18.78
N GLU A 400 -6.92 39.43 19.96
CA GLU A 400 -6.47 38.18 20.57
C GLU A 400 -7.64 37.21 20.79
N TYR A 401 -8.77 37.73 21.27
CA TYR A 401 -9.98 36.94 21.44
C TYR A 401 -10.50 36.38 20.11
N LEU A 402 -10.51 37.15 19.02
CA LEU A 402 -10.93 36.64 17.71
C LEU A 402 -10.04 35.48 17.26
N TYR A 403 -8.72 35.59 17.43
CA TYR A 403 -7.79 34.52 17.11
C TYR A 403 -8.01 33.27 17.96
N GLU A 404 -8.10 33.41 19.28
CA GLU A 404 -8.36 32.29 20.18
C GLU A 404 -9.72 31.64 19.89
N THR A 405 -10.73 32.46 19.57
CA THR A 405 -12.07 31.98 19.23
C THR A 405 -12.05 31.11 17.98
N PHE A 406 -11.23 31.39 16.97
CA PHE A 406 -11.18 30.59 15.75
C PHE A 406 -10.15 29.46 15.80
N PHE A 407 -8.96 29.71 16.32
CA PHE A 407 -7.83 28.77 16.23
C PHE A 407 -7.43 28.13 17.55
N GLY A 408 -8.07 28.55 18.65
CA GLY A 408 -7.88 27.93 19.95
C GLY A 408 -8.42 26.51 20.01
N GLU A 409 -8.01 25.80 21.06
CA GLU A 409 -8.44 24.42 21.32
C GLU A 409 -9.94 24.31 21.57
N ASP A 410 -10.69 25.40 21.69
CA ASP A 410 -12.08 25.39 22.12
C ASP A 410 -13.11 25.68 21.01
N ASN A 411 -12.68 25.92 19.77
CA ASN A 411 -13.56 26.18 18.64
C ASN A 411 -14.13 24.89 18.01
N ASP A 412 -15.46 24.80 17.92
CA ASP A 412 -16.16 23.62 17.37
C ASP A 412 -15.92 23.44 15.85
N LYS A 413 -15.94 24.52 15.07
CA LYS A 413 -15.70 24.46 13.62
C LYS A 413 -14.30 23.96 13.31
N SER A 414 -13.28 24.50 13.97
CA SER A 414 -11.89 24.09 13.83
C SER A 414 -11.68 22.64 14.24
N LYS A 415 -12.26 22.19 15.36
CA LYS A 415 -12.25 20.76 15.76
C LYS A 415 -12.89 19.87 14.72
N LEU A 416 -14.09 20.25 14.24
CA LEU A 416 -14.83 19.48 13.26
C LEU A 416 -14.06 19.40 11.93
N SER A 417 -13.44 20.50 11.50
CA SER A 417 -12.64 20.54 10.28
C SER A 417 -11.35 19.73 10.40
N ILE A 418 -10.64 19.79 11.53
CA ILE A 418 -9.46 18.94 11.80
C ILE A 418 -9.87 17.46 11.81
N ASN A 419 -10.96 17.13 12.51
CA ASN A 419 -11.46 15.76 12.58
C ASN A 419 -11.91 15.25 11.21
N ALA A 420 -12.61 16.07 10.42
CA ALA A 420 -13.00 15.74 9.05
C ALA A 420 -11.77 15.48 8.17
N TYR A 421 -10.74 16.33 8.27
CA TYR A 421 -9.50 16.15 7.52
C TYR A 421 -8.77 14.87 7.92
N LYS A 422 -8.63 14.61 9.22
CA LYS A 422 -8.08 13.37 9.78
C LYS A 422 -8.86 12.12 9.32
N MET A 423 -10.18 12.17 9.34
CA MET A 423 -11.04 11.08 8.88
C MET A 423 -10.89 10.83 7.37
N GLU A 424 -10.80 11.89 6.57
CA GLU A 424 -10.62 11.76 5.12
C GLU A 424 -9.25 11.14 4.78
N LEU A 425 -8.16 11.61 5.42
CA LEU A 425 -6.83 10.99 5.29
C LEU A 425 -6.80 9.55 5.79
N GLY A 426 -7.47 9.26 6.90
CA GLY A 426 -7.61 7.90 7.44
C GLY A 426 -8.34 6.96 6.49
N ALA A 427 -9.40 7.43 5.84
CA ALA A 427 -10.11 6.65 4.84
C ALA A 427 -9.23 6.37 3.60
N VAL A 428 -8.46 7.36 3.15
CA VAL A 428 -7.50 7.20 2.04
C VAL A 428 -6.42 6.19 2.39
N ALA A 429 -5.81 6.31 3.58
CA ALA A 429 -4.77 5.40 4.05
C ALA A 429 -5.29 3.97 4.25
N ASP A 430 -6.48 3.79 4.82
CA ASP A 430 -7.09 2.47 5.01
C ASP A 430 -7.40 1.79 3.67
N GLU A 431 -7.95 2.53 2.71
CA GLU A 431 -8.22 2.00 1.37
C GLU A 431 -6.93 1.63 0.63
N PHE A 432 -5.90 2.46 0.74
CA PHE A 432 -4.59 2.17 0.16
C PHE A 432 -3.96 0.92 0.79
N LEU A 433 -4.04 0.79 2.12
CA LEU A 433 -3.58 -0.39 2.84
C LEU A 433 -4.32 -1.66 2.41
N ARG A 434 -5.65 -1.60 2.23
CA ARG A 434 -6.44 -2.74 1.74
C ARG A 434 -6.04 -3.17 0.32
N GLN A 435 -5.78 -2.21 -0.57
CA GLN A 435 -5.29 -2.51 -1.91
C GLN A 435 -3.91 -3.17 -1.86
N CYS A 436 -2.99 -2.65 -1.03
CA CYS A 436 -1.67 -3.24 -0.84
C CYS A 436 -1.76 -4.68 -0.30
N LYS A 437 -2.59 -4.91 0.73
CA LYS A 437 -2.82 -6.25 1.30
C LYS A 437 -3.38 -7.22 0.26
N THR A 438 -4.30 -6.76 -0.58
CA THR A 438 -4.85 -7.58 -1.67
C THR A 438 -3.79 -7.93 -2.71
N GLN A 439 -2.95 -6.97 -3.10
CA GLN A 439 -1.81 -7.22 -3.99
C GLN A 439 -0.80 -8.18 -3.37
N LEU A 440 -0.55 -8.08 -2.07
CA LEU A 440 0.37 -8.98 -1.37
C LEU A 440 -0.17 -10.42 -1.35
N LEU A 441 -1.48 -10.60 -1.12
CA LEU A 441 -2.12 -11.91 -1.19
C LEU A 441 -2.04 -12.53 -2.59
N THR A 442 -2.32 -11.77 -3.64
CA THR A 442 -2.20 -12.27 -5.02
C THR A 442 -0.76 -12.58 -5.35
N LEU A 443 0.18 -11.74 -4.91
CA LEU A 443 1.59 -11.98 -5.14
C LEU A 443 2.08 -13.25 -4.40
N ASN A 444 1.70 -13.45 -3.14
CA ASN A 444 2.05 -14.68 -2.42
C ASN A 444 1.50 -15.94 -3.11
N GLY A 445 0.27 -15.88 -3.62
CA GLY A 445 -0.31 -16.97 -4.40
C GLY A 445 0.52 -17.32 -5.64
N SER A 446 0.86 -16.31 -6.46
CA SER A 446 1.68 -16.52 -7.66
C SER A 446 3.10 -16.97 -7.33
N ASN A 447 3.70 -16.51 -6.23
CA ASN A 447 5.03 -16.95 -5.80
C ASN A 447 5.03 -18.45 -5.45
N LEU A 448 4.02 -18.90 -4.71
CA LEU A 448 3.86 -20.31 -4.37
C LEU A 448 3.73 -21.18 -5.62
N GLU A 449 2.94 -20.74 -6.60
CA GLU A 449 2.77 -21.44 -7.87
C GLU A 449 4.08 -21.47 -8.69
N LEU A 450 4.78 -20.34 -8.79
CA LEU A 450 6.08 -20.27 -9.47
C LEU A 450 7.12 -21.19 -8.82
N ASN A 451 7.20 -21.21 -7.49
CA ASN A 451 8.12 -22.09 -6.77
C ASN A 451 7.78 -23.58 -6.97
N LYS A 452 6.48 -23.91 -7.02
CA LYS A 452 6.03 -25.26 -7.36
C LYS A 452 6.49 -25.65 -8.76
N ASN A 453 6.20 -24.83 -9.76
CA ASN A 453 6.62 -25.07 -11.15
C ASN A 453 8.14 -25.20 -11.29
N LEU A 454 8.90 -24.37 -10.56
CA LEU A 454 10.36 -24.41 -10.51
C LEU A 454 10.85 -25.75 -9.94
N ASN A 455 10.22 -26.26 -8.87
CA ASN A 455 10.55 -27.56 -8.31
C ASN A 455 10.19 -28.70 -9.27
N ASP A 456 9.01 -28.68 -9.89
CA ASP A 456 8.59 -29.69 -10.87
C ASP A 456 9.58 -29.77 -12.05
N ILE A 457 10.04 -28.62 -12.57
CA ILE A 457 11.03 -28.57 -13.66
C ILE A 457 12.41 -29.08 -13.18
N LYS A 458 12.82 -28.77 -11.93
CA LYS A 458 14.05 -29.32 -11.36
C LYS A 458 14.00 -30.84 -11.25
N GLU A 459 12.87 -31.41 -10.82
CA GLU A 459 12.68 -32.86 -10.74
C GLU A 459 12.71 -33.52 -12.12
N GLN A 460 12.03 -32.93 -13.11
CA GLN A 460 12.08 -33.41 -14.49
C GLN A 460 13.50 -33.40 -15.06
N LYS A 461 14.26 -32.32 -14.81
CA LYS A 461 15.67 -32.24 -15.22
C LYS A 461 16.51 -33.34 -14.57
N LEU A 462 16.34 -33.58 -13.26
CA LEU A 462 17.07 -34.62 -12.55
C LEU A 462 16.73 -36.03 -13.06
N ALA A 463 15.45 -36.29 -13.32
CA ALA A 463 14.99 -37.56 -13.89
C ALA A 463 15.64 -37.82 -15.26
N LEU A 464 15.67 -36.82 -16.13
CA LEU A 464 16.31 -36.90 -17.46
C LEU A 464 17.82 -37.19 -17.35
N GLN A 465 18.51 -36.52 -16.42
CA GLN A 465 19.94 -36.75 -16.17
C GLN A 465 20.22 -38.18 -15.68
N ASN A 466 19.37 -38.70 -14.79
CA ASN A 466 19.48 -40.08 -14.32
C ASN A 466 19.19 -41.10 -15.43
N GLU A 467 18.22 -40.83 -16.30
CA GLU A 467 17.91 -41.68 -17.46
C GLU A 467 19.13 -41.78 -18.41
N ILE A 468 19.76 -40.65 -18.75
CA ILE A 468 20.98 -40.62 -19.57
C ILE A 468 22.09 -41.48 -18.92
N LYS A 469 22.28 -41.36 -17.61
CA LYS A 469 23.29 -42.14 -16.88
C LYS A 469 23.00 -43.64 -16.94
N ASN A 470 21.76 -44.05 -16.68
CA ASN A 470 21.34 -45.46 -16.68
C ASN A 470 21.48 -46.10 -18.07
N ILE A 471 21.16 -45.36 -19.15
CA ILE A 471 21.38 -45.81 -20.53
C ILE A 471 22.85 -46.15 -20.74
N ASN A 472 23.75 -45.24 -20.36
CA ASN A 472 25.19 -45.40 -20.57
C ASN A 472 25.77 -46.60 -19.80
N GLU A 473 25.35 -46.79 -18.54
CA GLU A 473 25.79 -47.92 -17.72
C GLU A 473 25.29 -49.27 -18.25
N THR A 474 24.02 -49.34 -18.67
CA THR A 474 23.42 -50.58 -19.19
C THR A 474 24.05 -51.01 -20.51
N VAL A 475 24.28 -50.05 -21.41
CA VAL A 475 24.97 -50.30 -22.68
C VAL A 475 26.35 -50.89 -22.45
N LYS A 476 27.14 -50.30 -21.55
CA LYS A 476 28.48 -50.78 -21.22
C LYS A 476 28.44 -52.22 -20.70
N PHE A 477 27.49 -52.51 -19.80
CA PHE A 477 27.34 -53.84 -19.22
C PHE A 477 26.94 -54.92 -20.25
N GLU A 478 26.01 -54.64 -21.16
CA GLU A 478 25.61 -55.61 -22.19
C GLU A 478 26.71 -55.87 -23.23
N LEU A 479 27.53 -54.87 -23.57
CA LEU A 479 28.67 -55.04 -24.47
C LEU A 479 29.76 -55.96 -23.88
N ASP A 480 29.95 -55.92 -22.57
CA ASP A 480 30.96 -56.74 -21.87
C ASP A 480 30.57 -58.23 -21.79
N LYS A 481 29.29 -58.60 -22.00
CA LYS A 481 28.81 -59.99 -21.96
C LYS A 481 29.16 -60.84 -23.19
N ILE A 482 29.60 -60.24 -24.30
CA ILE A 482 29.91 -60.97 -25.53
C ILE A 482 31.24 -61.74 -25.35
N ASP A 483 31.15 -63.04 -25.08
CA ASP A 483 32.29 -63.92 -24.81
C ASP A 483 32.94 -64.44 -26.10
N VAL A 484 33.97 -63.72 -26.54
CA VAL A 484 34.77 -64.03 -27.74
C VAL A 484 35.60 -65.30 -27.58
N ASP A 485 36.00 -65.66 -26.36
CA ASP A 485 36.93 -66.77 -26.10
C ASP A 485 36.20 -68.12 -26.11
N SER A 486 34.96 -68.17 -25.61
CA SER A 486 34.08 -69.33 -25.71
C SER A 486 33.74 -69.66 -27.18
N LEU A 487 33.43 -68.64 -27.98
CA LEU A 487 33.16 -68.79 -29.42
C LEU A 487 34.36 -69.37 -30.18
N ASN A 488 35.56 -68.88 -29.88
CA ASN A 488 36.79 -69.39 -30.49
C ASN A 488 37.05 -70.87 -30.13
N SER A 489 36.75 -71.25 -28.89
CA SER A 489 36.87 -72.63 -28.41
C SER A 489 35.90 -73.57 -29.15
N GLN A 490 34.65 -73.16 -29.38
CA GLN A 490 33.67 -73.93 -30.15
C GLN A 490 34.06 -74.07 -31.63
N PHE A 491 34.61 -73.02 -32.22
CA PHE A 491 35.09 -73.06 -33.60
C PHE A 491 36.25 -74.05 -33.77
N LEU A 492 37.22 -74.04 -32.85
CA LEU A 492 38.33 -75.00 -32.86
C LEU A 492 37.87 -76.46 -32.71
N LEU A 493 36.82 -76.72 -31.93
CA LEU A 493 36.20 -78.05 -31.85
C LEU A 493 35.56 -78.47 -33.18
N THR A 494 34.90 -77.52 -33.86
CA THR A 494 34.28 -77.76 -35.18
C THR A 494 35.33 -78.10 -36.24
N LEU A 495 36.47 -77.40 -36.25
CA LEU A 495 37.58 -77.68 -37.16
C LEU A 495 38.21 -79.07 -36.92
N LYS A 496 38.35 -79.48 -35.65
CA LYS A 496 38.81 -80.85 -35.31
C LYS A 496 37.83 -81.92 -35.81
N GLY A 497 36.52 -81.66 -35.74
CA GLY A 497 35.50 -82.54 -36.31
C GLY A 497 35.59 -82.62 -37.84
N LEU A 498 35.87 -81.50 -38.50
CA LEU A 498 36.08 -81.43 -39.94
C LEU A 498 37.30 -82.26 -40.38
N ALA A 499 38.43 -82.14 -39.68
CA ALA A 499 39.65 -82.91 -39.98
C ALA A 499 39.39 -84.42 -40.01
N ASN A 500 38.66 -84.94 -39.02
CA ASN A 500 38.28 -86.34 -38.94
C ASN A 500 37.33 -86.75 -40.08
N THR A 501 36.35 -85.90 -40.41
CA THR A 501 35.40 -86.16 -41.51
C THR A 501 36.09 -86.22 -42.87
N ILE A 502 37.05 -85.31 -43.12
CA ILE A 502 37.82 -85.27 -44.37
C ILE A 502 38.76 -86.48 -44.44
N LYS A 503 39.43 -86.83 -43.33
CA LYS A 503 40.26 -88.04 -43.24
C LYS A 503 39.46 -89.27 -43.69
N ASP A 504 38.28 -89.50 -43.12
CA ASP A 504 37.46 -90.67 -43.46
C ASP A 504 37.00 -90.64 -44.92
N LYS A 505 36.61 -89.46 -45.44
CA LYS A 505 36.21 -89.28 -46.84
C LYS A 505 37.35 -89.58 -47.82
N VAL A 506 38.56 -89.12 -47.52
CA VAL A 506 39.76 -89.31 -48.35
C VAL A 506 40.23 -90.76 -48.30
N ILE A 507 40.20 -91.41 -47.13
CA ILE A 507 40.56 -92.82 -46.97
C ILE A 507 39.59 -93.72 -47.75
N ASN A 508 38.28 -93.46 -47.62
CA ASN A 508 37.24 -94.24 -48.31
C ASN A 508 37.32 -94.08 -49.84
N GLU A 509 37.54 -92.87 -50.34
CA GLU A 509 37.69 -92.63 -51.78
C GLU A 509 38.97 -93.28 -52.34
N ASN A 510 40.10 -93.22 -51.63
CA ASN A 510 41.34 -93.89 -52.02
C ASN A 510 41.17 -95.43 -52.04
N ALA A 511 40.44 -95.99 -51.07
CA ALA A 511 40.12 -97.42 -51.05
C ALA A 511 39.23 -97.83 -52.23
N TYR A 512 38.26 -96.99 -52.61
CA TYR A 512 37.38 -97.21 -53.76
C TYR A 512 38.15 -97.16 -55.09
N GLN A 513 39.01 -96.16 -55.29
CA GLN A 513 39.82 -96.01 -56.50
C GLN A 513 40.80 -97.18 -56.70
N LYS A 514 41.41 -97.69 -55.61
CA LYS A 514 42.25 -98.89 -55.65
C LYS A 514 41.48 -100.15 -56.05
N ARG A 515 40.18 -100.26 -55.70
CA ARG A 515 39.31 -101.38 -56.11
C ARG A 515 38.93 -101.31 -57.60
N GLN A 516 38.91 -100.14 -58.22
CA GLN A 516 38.58 -99.95 -59.64
C GLN A 516 39.79 -99.92 -60.60
N GLY A 517 41.02 -100.07 -60.09
CA GLY A 517 42.23 -100.14 -60.92
C GLY A 517 42.67 -98.82 -61.57
N LYS A 518 42.11 -97.67 -61.17
CA LYS A 518 42.53 -96.33 -61.60
C LYS A 518 42.87 -95.47 -60.39
N SER A 519 44.11 -94.99 -60.30
CA SER A 519 44.55 -94.03 -59.28
C SER A 519 44.56 -92.64 -59.89
N ASP A 520 43.51 -91.84 -59.65
CA ASP A 520 43.43 -90.47 -60.14
C ASP A 520 43.77 -89.48 -59.01
N GLU A 521 45.04 -89.11 -58.95
CA GLU A 521 45.58 -88.16 -57.97
C GLU A 521 44.91 -86.78 -58.12
N LYS A 522 44.43 -86.40 -59.31
CA LYS A 522 43.70 -85.13 -59.52
C LYS A 522 42.33 -85.15 -58.85
N ARG A 523 41.64 -86.29 -58.86
CA ARG A 523 40.32 -86.44 -58.22
C ARG A 523 40.40 -86.39 -56.70
N ILE A 524 41.41 -87.02 -56.10
CA ILE A 524 41.64 -86.95 -54.64
C ILE A 524 42.00 -85.52 -54.23
N ASN A 525 42.87 -84.84 -54.98
CA ASN A 525 43.22 -83.45 -54.72
C ASN A 525 42.01 -82.52 -54.82
N TYR A 526 41.12 -82.72 -55.81
CA TYR A 526 39.89 -81.95 -55.92
C TYR A 526 38.95 -82.19 -54.73
N ILE A 527 38.80 -83.43 -54.26
CA ILE A 527 37.95 -83.74 -53.09
C ILE A 527 38.50 -83.12 -51.81
N ILE A 528 39.82 -83.14 -51.62
CA ILE A 528 40.48 -82.49 -50.48
C ILE A 528 40.24 -80.98 -50.53
N GLN A 529 40.48 -80.34 -51.68
CA GLN A 529 40.28 -78.91 -51.88
C GLN A 529 38.82 -78.48 -51.66
N SER A 530 37.87 -79.16 -52.30
CA SER A 530 36.44 -78.86 -52.13
C SER A 530 35.99 -79.12 -50.69
N ALA A 531 36.37 -80.24 -50.07
CA ALA A 531 35.93 -80.55 -48.71
C ALA A 531 36.52 -79.62 -47.65
N LEU A 532 37.77 -79.18 -47.80
CA LEU A 532 38.38 -78.18 -46.93
C LEU A 532 37.73 -76.82 -47.11
N ASN A 533 37.54 -76.37 -48.35
CA ASN A 533 36.94 -75.07 -48.64
C ASN A 533 35.49 -75.00 -48.15
N ASP A 534 34.67 -76.00 -48.47
CA ASP A 534 33.27 -76.07 -48.03
C ASP A 534 33.15 -76.27 -46.51
N GLY A 535 34.06 -77.04 -45.92
CA GLY A 535 34.10 -77.31 -44.48
C GLY A 535 34.48 -76.09 -43.65
N ILE A 536 35.52 -75.36 -44.05
CA ILE A 536 35.94 -74.11 -43.41
C ILE A 536 34.84 -73.05 -43.56
N LEU A 537 34.24 -72.95 -44.75
CA LEU A 537 33.12 -72.04 -45.01
C LEU A 537 31.90 -72.37 -44.14
N ASN A 538 31.60 -73.65 -43.93
CA ASN A 538 30.49 -74.06 -43.07
C ASN A 538 30.78 -73.80 -41.58
N ALA A 539 31.99 -74.10 -41.10
CA ALA A 539 32.42 -73.77 -39.74
C ALA A 539 32.34 -72.25 -39.48
N ALA A 540 32.74 -71.45 -40.46
CA ALA A 540 32.61 -70.00 -40.45
C ALA A 540 31.14 -69.54 -40.35
N ARG A 541 30.23 -70.16 -41.11
CA ARG A 541 28.78 -69.88 -41.02
C ARG A 541 28.20 -70.19 -39.64
N LEU A 542 28.56 -71.34 -39.08
CA LEU A 542 28.08 -71.76 -37.75
C LEU A 542 28.57 -70.80 -36.66
N SER A 543 29.86 -70.44 -36.67
CA SER A 543 30.41 -69.47 -35.73
C SER A 543 29.73 -68.11 -35.84
N ARG A 544 29.47 -67.64 -37.06
CA ARG A 544 28.76 -66.38 -37.31
C ARG A 544 27.34 -66.40 -36.79
N ASN A 545 26.60 -67.49 -36.96
CA ASN A 545 25.23 -67.62 -36.48
C ASN A 545 25.16 -67.55 -34.94
N GLU A 546 26.11 -68.16 -34.24
CA GLU A 546 26.17 -68.08 -32.78
C GLU A 546 26.53 -66.67 -32.30
N ILE A 547 27.45 -65.97 -32.98
CA ILE A 547 27.75 -64.55 -32.74
C ILE A 547 26.49 -63.69 -32.92
N LEU A 548 25.76 -63.88 -34.03
CA LEU A 548 24.53 -63.14 -34.31
C LEU A 548 23.44 -63.44 -33.27
N ARG A 549 23.36 -64.67 -32.77
CA ARG A 549 22.41 -65.04 -31.70
C ARG A 549 22.71 -64.30 -30.39
N GLN A 550 23.98 -64.20 -30.00
CA GLN A 550 24.40 -63.43 -28.83
C GLN A 550 24.11 -61.93 -29.02
N ILE A 551 24.39 -61.39 -30.21
CA ILE A 551 24.08 -59.98 -30.56
C ILE A 551 22.57 -59.72 -30.50
N THR A 552 21.74 -60.62 -31.04
CA THR A 552 20.27 -60.50 -30.97
C THR A 552 19.78 -60.52 -29.53
N SER A 553 20.29 -61.42 -28.68
CA SER A 553 19.93 -61.46 -27.26
C SER A 553 20.30 -60.16 -26.51
N CYS A 554 21.45 -59.56 -26.84
CA CYS A 554 21.84 -58.25 -26.30
C CYS A 554 20.89 -57.15 -26.79
N THR A 555 20.55 -57.19 -28.09
CA THR A 555 19.63 -56.24 -28.72
C THR A 555 18.24 -56.29 -28.09
N ASP A 556 17.72 -57.49 -27.83
CA ASP A 556 16.41 -57.68 -27.21
C ASP A 556 16.40 -57.17 -25.76
N THR A 557 17.46 -57.42 -25.00
CA THR A 557 17.61 -56.92 -23.62
C THR A 557 17.65 -55.39 -23.58
N LEU A 558 18.37 -54.78 -24.52
CA LEU A 558 18.44 -53.31 -24.64
C LEU A 558 17.09 -52.72 -25.08
N ASN A 559 16.38 -53.35 -26.02
CA ASN A 559 15.05 -52.90 -26.44
C ASN A 559 14.00 -53.06 -25.33
N LEU A 560 14.11 -54.09 -24.47
CA LEU A 560 13.21 -54.28 -23.32
C LEU A 560 13.47 -53.25 -22.20
N ASN A 561 14.74 -52.93 -21.94
CA ASN A 561 15.10 -51.94 -20.92
C ASN A 561 14.86 -50.51 -21.41
N PHE A 562 14.88 -50.28 -22.72
CA PHE A 562 14.71 -48.97 -23.34
C PHE A 562 13.78 -49.04 -24.56
N ASN A 563 12.49 -48.79 -24.34
CA ASN A 563 11.43 -48.88 -25.35
C ASN A 563 11.70 -48.12 -26.67
N ASP A 564 12.54 -47.07 -26.67
CA ASP A 564 12.78 -46.24 -27.86
C ASP A 564 14.09 -46.53 -28.62
N LEU A 565 14.86 -47.57 -28.26
CA LEU A 565 16.14 -47.84 -28.94
C LEU A 565 15.93 -48.43 -30.35
N ASN A 566 14.84 -49.17 -30.60
CA ASN A 566 14.46 -49.71 -31.92
C ASN A 566 15.64 -50.29 -32.74
N ILE A 567 16.58 -50.94 -32.06
CA ILE A 567 17.79 -51.46 -32.69
C ILE A 567 17.38 -52.70 -33.50
N LYS A 568 17.64 -52.67 -34.81
CA LYS A 568 17.43 -53.81 -35.71
C LYS A 568 18.77 -54.38 -36.12
N VAL A 569 18.94 -55.68 -35.93
CA VAL A 569 20.11 -56.41 -36.45
C VAL A 569 20.03 -56.42 -37.98
N ASP A 570 21.03 -55.86 -38.64
CA ASP A 570 21.11 -55.72 -40.10
C ASP A 570 21.13 -57.11 -40.79
N SER A 571 20.12 -57.38 -41.63
CA SER A 571 19.87 -58.69 -42.26
C SER A 571 20.51 -58.84 -43.65
N LYS A 572 21.47 -57.97 -44.02
CA LYS A 572 22.17 -58.07 -45.31
C LYS A 572 22.86 -59.42 -45.49
N ILE A 573 22.77 -59.96 -46.70
CA ILE A 573 23.43 -61.21 -47.11
C ILE A 573 24.95 -61.00 -47.00
N PHE A 574 25.58 -61.70 -46.06
CA PHE A 574 27.03 -61.67 -45.88
C PHE A 574 27.67 -62.87 -46.58
N ASN A 575 28.53 -62.58 -47.54
CA ASN A 575 29.29 -63.58 -48.25
C ASN A 575 30.66 -63.76 -47.58
N ILE A 576 30.86 -64.88 -46.90
CA ILE A 576 32.14 -65.23 -46.25
C ILE A 576 33.28 -65.31 -47.27
N GLY A 577 33.00 -65.70 -48.52
CA GLY A 577 34.00 -65.73 -49.58
C GLY A 577 34.51 -64.34 -49.97
N GLU A 578 33.63 -63.33 -49.98
CA GLU A 578 34.02 -61.93 -50.20
C GLU A 578 34.75 -61.32 -49.00
N TYR A 579 34.44 -61.77 -47.78
CA TYR A 579 35.17 -61.37 -46.58
C TYR A 579 36.61 -61.93 -46.59
N LEU A 580 36.77 -63.21 -46.92
CA LEU A 580 38.08 -63.87 -47.05
C LEU A 580 38.96 -63.20 -48.11
N SER A 581 38.38 -62.83 -49.26
CA SER A 581 39.12 -62.15 -50.33
C SER A 581 39.54 -60.72 -49.94
N LYS A 582 38.69 -59.97 -49.24
CA LYS A 582 39.04 -58.64 -48.70
C LYS A 582 40.14 -58.68 -47.64
N GLN A 583 40.24 -59.77 -46.87
CA GLN A 583 41.27 -59.96 -45.85
C GLN A 583 42.55 -60.62 -46.41
N ASN A 584 42.66 -60.81 -47.74
CA ASN A 584 43.79 -61.45 -48.43
C ASN A 584 44.12 -62.87 -47.90
N ILE A 585 43.13 -63.62 -47.41
CA ILE A 585 43.33 -64.99 -46.92
C ILE A 585 43.25 -65.95 -48.11
N VAL A 586 44.39 -66.48 -48.53
CA VAL A 586 44.50 -67.49 -49.60
C VAL A 586 45.03 -68.79 -49.01
N PHE A 587 44.27 -69.87 -49.19
CA PHE A 587 44.66 -71.19 -48.70
C PHE A 587 45.61 -71.88 -49.69
N ASP A 588 46.80 -72.26 -49.23
CA ASP A 588 47.74 -73.06 -50.03
C ASP A 588 47.37 -74.53 -49.98
N TYR A 589 46.52 -74.92 -50.93
CA TYR A 589 46.08 -76.31 -51.07
C TYR A 589 47.12 -77.23 -51.73
N VAL A 590 48.22 -76.69 -52.29
CA VAL A 590 49.20 -77.50 -53.04
C VAL A 590 50.05 -78.32 -52.08
N LYS A 591 50.49 -77.71 -50.98
CA LYS A 591 51.30 -78.36 -49.94
C LYS A 591 50.53 -79.49 -49.24
N ILE A 592 49.29 -79.24 -48.83
CA ILE A 592 48.48 -80.27 -48.16
C ILE A 592 48.14 -81.45 -49.08
N CYS A 593 47.81 -81.20 -50.35
CA CYS A 593 47.53 -82.25 -51.31
C CYS A 593 48.75 -83.15 -51.56
N THR A 594 49.97 -82.59 -51.52
CA THR A 594 51.21 -83.37 -51.65
C THR A 594 51.51 -84.19 -50.40
N ASP A 595 51.33 -83.63 -49.20
CA ASP A 595 51.55 -84.31 -47.92
C ASP A 595 50.54 -85.46 -47.68
N ILE A 596 49.27 -85.23 -48.02
CA ILE A 596 48.22 -86.26 -47.95
C ILE A 596 48.48 -87.36 -48.99
N SER A 597 48.86 -87.01 -50.22
CA SER A 597 49.18 -87.99 -51.27
C SER A 597 50.38 -88.87 -50.88
N LYS A 598 51.39 -88.30 -50.21
CA LYS A 598 52.54 -89.04 -49.65
C LYS A 598 52.12 -90.02 -48.55
N SER A 599 51.27 -89.58 -47.63
CA SER A 599 50.74 -90.39 -46.53
C SER A 599 49.84 -91.53 -47.02
N LEU A 600 49.01 -91.28 -48.04
CA LEU A 600 48.16 -92.28 -48.69
C LEU A 600 48.96 -93.35 -49.46
N LYS A 601 50.12 -93.00 -50.02
CA LYS A 601 51.07 -93.93 -50.66
C LYS A 601 51.76 -94.84 -49.62
N GLN A 602 52.00 -94.34 -48.41
CA GLN A 602 52.63 -95.06 -47.29
C GLN A 602 51.64 -95.87 -46.42
N LYS A 603 50.33 -95.87 -46.72
CA LYS A 603 49.25 -96.45 -45.89
C LYS A 603 49.19 -95.89 -44.45
N ASP A 604 49.71 -94.69 -44.23
CA ASP A 604 49.70 -94.04 -42.92
C ASP A 604 48.41 -93.20 -42.74
N GLN A 605 47.42 -93.78 -42.05
CA GLN A 605 46.16 -93.10 -41.74
C GLN A 605 46.33 -91.98 -40.70
N SER A 606 47.34 -92.07 -39.82
CA SER A 606 47.68 -91.02 -38.86
C SER A 606 48.34 -89.82 -39.55
N GLY A 607 49.18 -90.05 -40.57
CA GLY A 607 49.81 -89.01 -41.38
C GLY A 607 48.81 -88.13 -42.14
N VAL A 608 47.69 -88.70 -42.61
CA VAL A 608 46.61 -87.92 -43.25
C VAL A 608 45.95 -86.96 -42.27
N LEU A 609 45.68 -87.42 -41.03
CA LEU A 609 45.10 -86.57 -39.99
C LEU A 609 46.09 -85.49 -39.54
N SER A 610 47.37 -85.85 -39.37
CA SER A 610 48.42 -84.91 -38.99
C SER A 610 48.61 -83.78 -40.02
N ALA A 611 48.54 -84.10 -41.32
CA ALA A 611 48.62 -83.11 -42.40
C ALA A 611 47.40 -82.17 -42.43
N LEU A 612 46.20 -82.71 -42.16
CA LEU A 612 44.97 -81.92 -42.03
C LEU A 612 45.01 -81.01 -40.79
N ASP A 613 45.47 -81.52 -39.65
CA ASP A 613 45.61 -80.76 -38.41
C ASP A 613 46.68 -79.67 -38.53
N GLU A 614 47.79 -79.90 -39.23
CA GLU A 614 48.82 -78.89 -39.46
C GLU A 614 48.29 -77.74 -40.33
N PHE A 615 47.53 -78.06 -41.38
CA PHE A 615 46.89 -77.05 -42.22
C PHE A 615 45.82 -76.25 -41.48
N LEU A 616 44.94 -76.93 -40.72
CA LEU A 616 43.91 -76.26 -39.92
C LEU A 616 44.48 -75.48 -38.72
N LYS A 617 45.75 -75.70 -38.38
CA LYS A 617 46.50 -74.89 -37.40
C LYS A 617 47.08 -73.59 -37.96
N ASP A 618 46.89 -73.32 -39.25
CA ASP A 618 47.24 -72.02 -39.81
C ASP A 618 46.59 -70.91 -38.97
N LYS A 619 47.39 -69.92 -38.59
CA LYS A 619 46.93 -68.75 -37.82
C LYS A 619 45.78 -68.04 -38.51
N ASN A 620 45.73 -68.06 -39.84
CA ASN A 620 44.65 -67.46 -40.62
C ASN A 620 43.32 -68.22 -40.46
N ILE A 621 43.37 -69.53 -40.21
CA ILE A 621 42.21 -70.38 -39.98
C ILE A 621 41.81 -70.34 -38.49
N ILE A 622 42.76 -70.56 -37.58
CA ILE A 622 42.50 -70.56 -36.13
C ILE A 622 41.90 -69.23 -35.68
N ASN A 623 42.47 -68.10 -36.12
CA ASN A 623 41.99 -66.79 -35.71
C ASN A 623 40.79 -66.31 -36.53
N PHE A 624 40.31 -67.09 -37.51
CA PHE A 624 39.21 -66.67 -38.37
C PHE A 624 37.94 -66.37 -37.56
N ALA A 625 37.55 -67.25 -36.64
CA ALA A 625 36.38 -67.03 -35.80
C ALA A 625 36.56 -65.84 -34.85
N LYS A 626 37.77 -65.66 -34.31
CA LYS A 626 38.10 -64.51 -33.45
C LYS A 626 38.03 -63.19 -34.24
N ASN A 627 38.60 -63.15 -35.43
CA ASN A 627 38.58 -61.97 -36.31
C ASN A 627 37.16 -61.67 -36.82
N LEU A 628 36.37 -62.70 -37.13
CA LEU A 628 34.97 -62.55 -37.52
C LEU A 628 34.09 -62.08 -36.35
N ALA A 629 34.34 -62.58 -35.13
CA ALA A 629 33.68 -62.11 -33.92
C ALA A 629 33.99 -60.65 -33.63
N ILE A 630 35.27 -60.25 -33.74
CA ILE A 630 35.68 -58.84 -33.60
C ILE A 630 35.00 -57.99 -34.67
N PHE A 631 35.00 -58.41 -35.93
CA PHE A 631 34.37 -57.67 -37.02
C PHE A 631 32.86 -57.47 -36.83
N GLU A 632 32.10 -58.52 -36.50
CA GLU A 632 30.65 -58.39 -36.26
C GLU A 632 30.36 -57.61 -34.97
N ARG A 633 31.22 -57.72 -33.95
CA ARG A 633 31.13 -56.91 -32.71
C ARG A 633 31.39 -55.44 -32.98
N GLU A 634 32.43 -55.08 -33.73
CA GLU A 634 32.73 -53.69 -34.11
C GLU A 634 31.62 -53.12 -34.99
N LYS A 635 31.06 -53.92 -35.91
CA LYS A 635 29.92 -53.52 -36.73
C LYS A 635 28.68 -53.25 -35.88
N PHE A 636 28.36 -54.13 -34.94
CA PHE A 636 27.25 -53.95 -34.01
C PHE A 636 27.46 -52.74 -33.09
N GLN A 637 28.68 -52.57 -32.57
CA GLN A 637 29.05 -51.43 -31.73
C GLN A 637 28.91 -50.11 -32.50
N ALA A 638 29.33 -50.04 -33.77
CA ALA A 638 29.15 -48.84 -34.58
C ALA A 638 27.67 -48.50 -34.81
N GLN A 639 26.81 -49.50 -35.04
CA GLN A 639 25.36 -49.31 -35.18
C GLN A 639 24.70 -48.88 -33.86
N LEU A 640 25.19 -49.41 -32.74
CA LEU A 640 24.74 -49.05 -31.41
C LEU A 640 25.14 -47.60 -31.08
N ASP A 641 26.40 -47.24 -31.30
CA ASP A 641 26.95 -45.92 -31.05
C ASP A 641 26.26 -44.85 -31.89
N GLU A 642 25.90 -45.13 -33.15
CA GLU A 642 25.14 -44.20 -34.01
C GLU A 642 23.71 -43.95 -33.50
N ASN A 643 22.99 -45.01 -33.10
CA ASN A 643 21.65 -44.89 -32.54
C ASN A 643 21.64 -44.22 -31.16
N LEU A 644 22.63 -44.56 -30.32
CA LEU A 644 22.82 -43.94 -29.01
C LEU A 644 23.19 -42.47 -29.14
N LYS A 645 24.08 -42.12 -30.07
CA LYS A 645 24.44 -40.73 -30.34
C LYS A 645 23.22 -39.91 -30.73
N THR A 646 22.37 -40.43 -31.61
CA THR A 646 21.12 -39.76 -32.02
C THR A 646 20.17 -39.55 -30.83
N LYS A 647 20.03 -40.54 -29.93
CA LYS A 647 19.16 -40.43 -28.75
C LYS A 647 19.76 -39.51 -27.68
N GLN A 648 21.06 -39.60 -27.43
CA GLN A 648 21.79 -38.72 -26.53
C GLN A 648 21.74 -37.25 -27.00
N GLU A 649 21.85 -37.01 -28.31
CA GLU A 649 21.70 -35.67 -28.88
C GLU A 649 20.30 -35.10 -28.63
N LYS A 650 19.23 -35.91 -28.81
CA LYS A 650 17.85 -35.49 -28.47
C LYS A 650 17.68 -35.21 -26.98
N LEU A 651 18.17 -36.10 -26.12
CA LEU A 651 18.08 -35.92 -24.66
C LEU A 651 18.88 -34.70 -24.18
N SER A 652 20.07 -34.44 -24.76
CA SER A 652 20.89 -33.26 -24.46
C SER A 652 20.25 -31.97 -24.97
N GLN A 653 19.58 -31.99 -26.12
CA GLN A 653 18.77 -30.87 -26.59
C GLN A 653 17.62 -30.57 -25.63
N ASN A 654 16.89 -31.59 -25.17
CA ASN A 654 15.83 -31.44 -24.18
C ASN A 654 16.35 -30.90 -22.85
N GLU A 655 17.51 -31.38 -22.38
CA GLU A 655 18.16 -30.86 -21.18
C GLU A 655 18.50 -29.37 -21.32
N LYS A 656 19.03 -28.96 -22.49
CA LYS A 656 19.32 -27.55 -22.77
C LYS A 656 18.05 -26.69 -22.74
N ILE A 657 16.97 -27.15 -23.35
CA ILE A 657 15.67 -26.46 -23.35
C ILE A 657 15.17 -26.27 -21.91
N LEU A 658 15.10 -27.35 -21.14
CA LEU A 658 14.66 -27.31 -19.73
C LEU A 658 15.58 -26.41 -18.88
N SER A 659 16.88 -26.42 -19.12
CA SER A 659 17.83 -25.55 -18.40
C SER A 659 17.61 -24.07 -18.68
N LEU A 660 17.23 -23.73 -19.92
CA LEU A 660 16.94 -22.36 -20.33
C LEU A 660 15.61 -21.87 -19.75
N GLU A 661 14.58 -22.72 -19.77
CA GLU A 661 13.30 -22.45 -19.12
C GLU A 661 13.46 -22.23 -17.61
N LEU A 662 14.24 -23.08 -16.94
CA LEU A 662 14.55 -22.93 -15.52
C LEU A 662 15.26 -21.60 -15.24
N LYS A 663 16.22 -21.19 -16.10
CA LYS A 663 16.91 -19.91 -15.95
C LYS A 663 15.95 -18.72 -16.11
N ASN A 664 15.04 -18.78 -17.09
CA ASN A 664 14.05 -17.74 -17.30
C ASN A 664 13.08 -17.64 -16.11
N LEU A 665 12.59 -18.78 -15.61
CA LEU A 665 11.72 -18.84 -14.42
C LEU A 665 12.41 -18.32 -13.16
N ASN A 666 13.69 -18.63 -12.95
CA ASN A 666 14.44 -18.06 -11.82
C ASN A 666 14.51 -16.53 -11.90
N LYS A 667 14.78 -15.97 -13.09
CA LYS A 667 14.80 -14.53 -13.28
C LYS A 667 13.44 -13.90 -12.98
N THR A 668 12.35 -14.50 -13.48
CA THR A 668 10.99 -14.05 -13.17
C THR A 668 10.70 -14.13 -11.68
N SER A 669 11.16 -15.18 -10.99
CA SER A 669 11.02 -15.34 -9.53
C SER A 669 11.80 -14.26 -8.76
N GLU A 670 13.00 -13.89 -9.21
CA GLU A 670 13.78 -12.79 -8.60
C GLU A 670 13.06 -11.44 -8.74
N GLU A 671 12.64 -11.07 -9.95
CA GLU A 671 11.87 -9.84 -10.21
C GLU A 671 10.58 -9.81 -9.38
N PHE A 672 9.94 -10.97 -9.22
CA PHE A 672 8.76 -11.15 -8.39
C PHE A 672 9.04 -10.90 -6.91
N ASN A 673 10.10 -11.49 -6.37
CA ASN A 673 10.50 -11.34 -4.96
C ASN A 673 10.88 -9.89 -4.64
N GLU A 674 11.53 -9.17 -5.57
CA GLU A 674 11.78 -7.74 -5.42
C GLU A 674 10.47 -6.96 -5.29
N LYS A 675 9.50 -7.23 -6.17
CA LYS A 675 8.18 -6.58 -6.12
C LYS A 675 7.44 -6.90 -4.82
N LEU A 676 7.47 -8.15 -4.37
CA LEU A 676 6.86 -8.56 -3.10
C LEU A 676 7.48 -7.81 -1.91
N ASN A 677 8.81 -7.69 -1.86
CA ASN A 677 9.51 -6.95 -0.81
C ASN A 677 9.18 -5.45 -0.83
N GLN A 678 9.01 -4.86 -2.02
CA GLN A 678 8.56 -3.47 -2.14
C GLN A 678 7.14 -3.30 -1.59
N THR A 679 6.22 -4.21 -1.91
CA THR A 679 4.84 -4.17 -1.40
C THR A 679 4.78 -4.36 0.12
N ILE A 680 5.62 -5.22 0.71
CA ILE A 680 5.71 -5.39 2.17
C ILE A 680 6.19 -4.11 2.86
N LYS A 681 7.19 -3.43 2.30
CA LYS A 681 7.67 -2.15 2.84
C LYS A 681 6.57 -1.09 2.78
N LEU A 682 5.85 -1.02 1.66
CA LEU A 682 4.72 -0.11 1.49
C LEU A 682 3.61 -0.36 2.53
N GLU A 683 3.27 -1.62 2.79
CA GLU A 683 2.30 -2.00 3.83
C GLU A 683 2.75 -1.48 5.21
N ALA A 684 4.01 -1.70 5.60
CA ALA A 684 4.53 -1.27 6.89
C ALA A 684 4.50 0.27 7.05
N GLU A 685 4.80 1.02 5.99
CA GLU A 685 4.71 2.49 6.01
C GLU A 685 3.26 2.96 6.16
N LEU A 686 2.31 2.33 5.47
CA LEU A 686 0.87 2.62 5.58
C LEU A 686 0.32 2.30 6.98
N GLU A 687 0.74 1.20 7.60
CA GLU A 687 0.39 0.90 9.00
C GLU A 687 0.98 1.93 9.98
N GLY A 688 2.19 2.42 9.70
CA GLY A 688 2.80 3.54 10.41
C GLY A 688 1.98 4.83 10.31
N ILE A 689 1.48 5.15 9.13
CA ILE A 689 0.58 6.31 8.90
C ILE A 689 -0.70 6.17 9.72
N MET A 690 -1.32 4.99 9.73
CA MET A 690 -2.54 4.75 10.52
C MET A 690 -2.31 4.96 12.01
N LYS A 691 -1.11 4.66 12.52
CA LYS A 691 -0.73 4.96 13.91
C LYS A 691 -0.54 6.46 14.14
N ARG A 692 0.19 7.15 13.26
CA ARG A 692 0.38 8.61 13.34
C ARG A 692 -0.94 9.37 13.31
N LEU A 693 -1.90 8.94 12.48
CA LEU A 693 -3.24 9.50 12.43
C LEU A 693 -4.02 9.30 13.73
N LYS A 694 -3.77 8.22 14.49
CA LYS A 694 -4.42 8.05 15.80
C LYS A 694 -3.84 9.00 16.86
N ASP A 695 -2.54 9.25 16.79
CA ASP A 695 -1.81 10.10 17.74
C ASP A 695 -2.03 11.61 17.46
N ALA A 696 -2.17 11.99 16.18
CA ALA A 696 -2.52 13.34 15.74
C ALA A 696 -3.97 13.68 16.09
#